data_AF-A0A0G1KQE6-F1
#
_entry.id   AF-A0A0G1KQE6-F1
#
_cell.length_a   1.000
_cell.length_b   1.000
_cell.length_c   1.000
_cell.angle_alpha   90.00
_cell.angle_beta   90.00
_cell.angle_gamma   90.00
#
_symmetry.space_group_name_H-M   'P 1'
#
loop_
_entity.id
_entity.type
_entity.pdbx_description
1 polymer ?
#
loop_
_entity_poly.entity_id
_entity_poly.type
_entity_poly.pdbx_seq_one_letter_code
_entity_poly.pdbx_strand_id
1 'polypeptide(L)'
;FDNSQNEHFVIPDANVPDLGGSENYTSDQFTVGAWVYNDSGDASDYKAVMGTYDGANSGWALAIRSTDAVVFYDDDSYAEFASTVTDDTWTHVVVVMRPFSTTQFEYLLYINGQLVESDTTATNTDPTDGGPLTIGTFGTQAAVIDANDYDGGIDEPFIVADRALSQAEIKSIYDRGSAWLNYGVTDATTATSTTIGDSSMTWLVNDYAGDMVEIYGGTGAGQFHSIVSNTATVLTINPAFTTTPDTTSDFRIVRSSPVTSVSDVSDNGQRLLFGSNTTSDTGGAFEFTETNPYEIRGLNFYNYEAGISDDAGTAWASTYDDVIAVDLLDDNQTYLASIDHYYKTQTTKSLLDAVDDRIAESEAQSIRAIDDTGVQRNLVIRSGSYYLPTVAATTQDIQINYGIQFDRIPILVTNTITNQSYSTTFTGVGALIYGNTPSSFHAYRSVTGSGTAAISETQLYWIAMGPYTQPIGADLAEHYLTYDLAAEAGDVIAIDTQNDVAVTRSQSKMDKNAIGIVATKPGLVLGSEDGSTAGVETNVDTTAVAEGRAKTVEVALAGRVPVKVTLENGIIKKGDYLTPASKPGYAMKQTQAGVTIGRALEDFDGSSSVLAYFSPNQEASEGELNQLLEKTQKESVNTNEGKVMAFVQTGYYWGEGLTEEEQNDLWETYFKTSSNQTLPAINVSNIELKDPAPEEIPEIDPLVGLNITGEVYSPESGNSAAFVPETKPSSASFAFGTFSKLLADRIKAGVVEVNTKIASPIVETKLISPVPDESNIAIRLGTRDEVLGTSKAGKLSIQNPEGEEVSSIDSEGNATFSGTVDSQSLIAKEASIAGELRAGRIIADEIVNNQQSAVNNEQSITRKEIEEILHKAEEEQKLMAEAKTWEIDTVASSQGLGVSDSLAIIKSFSIGADFVIDSSLDPNNQPLTTINTLSAPLKLQSLALAPIELMAGKVRIDTNGDMIITGNLYVAGKIETKEVKTEKLIIASDETESEIPQLTVGEIETNATAGKATIPAETSEITIKNPNIGDYTLVYITPTSSTQNNVLYVKSKANGYFTVGFTQPIPIDVEFNWWVIDVSQ
;
A
#
# COMPACT_ATOMS: atom_id res chain seq x y z
N PHE A 1 -13.07 20.84 54.78
CA PHE A 1 -13.07 21.28 56.19
C PHE A 1 -14.10 22.39 56.33
N ASP A 2 -14.94 22.39 57.37
CA ASP A 2 -15.94 23.44 57.64
C ASP A 2 -15.59 24.00 59.01
N ASN A 3 -15.10 25.25 59.04
CA ASN A 3 -14.57 25.86 60.25
C ASN A 3 -15.59 26.69 61.04
N SER A 4 -16.88 26.45 60.87
CA SER A 4 -17.94 27.13 61.63
C SER A 4 -17.90 26.92 63.17
N GLN A 5 -16.86 26.24 63.69
CA GLN A 5 -16.60 25.98 65.11
C GLN A 5 -15.20 26.42 65.59
N ASN A 6 -14.42 27.18 64.80
CA ASN A 6 -13.01 27.53 65.09
C ASN A 6 -12.09 26.32 65.34
N GLU A 7 -12.32 25.24 64.60
CA GLU A 7 -11.39 24.14 64.48
C GLU A 7 -10.13 24.59 63.69
N HIS A 8 -8.95 24.09 64.04
CA HIS A 8 -7.75 24.33 63.25
C HIS A 8 -6.87 23.08 63.28
N PHE A 9 -6.11 22.89 62.22
CA PHE A 9 -5.15 21.79 62.15
C PHE A 9 -3.73 22.32 62.33
N VAL A 10 -2.98 21.65 63.21
CA VAL A 10 -1.55 21.87 63.37
C VAL A 10 -0.82 20.63 62.89
N ILE A 11 -0.06 20.78 61.82
CA ILE A 11 0.76 19.73 61.22
C ILE A 11 2.18 19.89 61.78
N PRO A 12 2.77 18.82 62.36
CA PRO A 12 4.13 18.90 62.91
C PRO A 12 5.16 19.32 61.86
N ASP A 13 6.04 20.21 62.29
CA ASP A 13 7.11 20.87 61.53
C ASP A 13 7.95 19.93 60.64
N ALA A 14 8.29 18.74 61.14
CA ALA A 14 9.13 17.76 60.42
C ALA A 14 8.55 17.23 59.09
N ASN A 15 7.31 17.55 58.76
CA ASN A 15 6.62 17.09 57.55
C ASN A 15 6.28 18.22 56.57
N VAL A 16 6.71 19.45 56.83
CA VAL A 16 6.39 20.62 56.01
C VAL A 16 7.62 20.94 55.15
N PRO A 17 7.47 21.02 53.82
CA PRO A 17 8.54 21.52 52.96
C PRO A 17 8.88 22.97 53.31
N ASP A 18 10.17 23.24 53.52
CA ASP A 18 10.68 24.59 53.71
C ASP A 18 10.47 25.41 52.43
N LEU A 19 9.78 26.56 52.54
CA LEU A 19 9.54 27.47 51.41
C LEU A 19 10.64 28.51 51.24
N GLY A 20 11.60 28.60 52.17
CA GLY A 20 12.64 29.62 52.11
C GLY A 20 13.64 29.65 53.27
N GLY A 21 14.89 29.95 52.92
CA GLY A 21 16.01 30.15 53.86
C GLY A 21 17.38 30.38 53.20
N SER A 22 17.44 30.58 51.87
CA SER A 22 18.70 30.59 51.10
C SER A 22 19.07 31.96 50.50
N GLU A 23 18.14 32.92 50.49
CA GLU A 23 18.27 34.26 49.85
C GLU A 23 18.74 34.19 48.38
N ASN A 24 18.45 33.11 47.63
CA ASN A 24 18.84 32.98 46.23
C ASN A 24 17.73 33.44 45.29
N TYR A 25 17.72 34.75 45.01
CA TYR A 25 16.84 35.45 44.04
C TYR A 25 16.96 34.97 42.57
N THR A 26 17.64 33.86 42.32
CA THR A 26 17.78 33.24 40.98
C THR A 26 17.19 31.83 40.89
N SER A 27 16.85 31.20 42.01
CA SER A 27 16.41 29.80 42.05
C SER A 27 15.14 29.58 42.87
N ASP A 28 14.94 30.36 43.92
CA ASP A 28 13.93 30.04 44.92
C ASP A 28 12.52 30.37 44.38
N GLN A 29 11.63 29.38 44.40
CA GLN A 29 10.32 29.38 43.75
C GLN A 29 9.37 28.45 44.50
N PHE A 30 8.13 28.87 44.68
CA PHE A 30 7.11 27.99 45.25
C PHE A 30 5.71 28.32 44.74
N THR A 31 4.78 27.41 45.00
CA THR A 31 3.35 27.59 44.80
C THR A 31 2.58 27.07 46.00
N VAL A 32 1.62 27.84 46.49
CA VAL A 32 0.68 27.41 47.53
C VAL A 32 -0.75 27.71 47.10
N GLY A 33 -1.71 26.91 47.55
CA GLY A 33 -3.10 27.17 47.24
C GLY A 33 -4.07 26.24 47.95
N ALA A 34 -5.35 26.59 47.88
CA ALA A 34 -6.44 25.80 48.43
C ALA A 34 -7.77 26.18 47.76
N TRP A 35 -8.77 25.32 47.89
CA TRP A 35 -10.16 25.72 47.77
C TRP A 35 -10.61 26.36 49.07
N VAL A 36 -11.21 27.53 48.97
CA VAL A 36 -11.67 28.32 50.10
C VAL A 36 -13.13 28.71 49.91
N TYR A 37 -13.92 28.64 50.98
CA TYR A 37 -15.30 29.08 51.04
C TYR A 37 -15.36 30.11 52.16
N ASN A 38 -15.43 31.39 51.82
CA ASN A 38 -15.44 32.48 52.79
C ASN A 38 -16.89 32.72 53.25
N ASP A 39 -17.20 32.54 54.53
CA ASP A 39 -18.55 32.77 55.03
C ASP A 39 -18.86 34.27 55.12
N SER A 40 -20.05 34.67 54.69
CA SER A 40 -20.46 36.08 54.77
C SER A 40 -20.63 36.54 56.24
N GLY A 41 -19.96 37.63 56.61
CA GLY A 41 -20.18 38.33 57.89
C GLY A 41 -19.11 38.16 58.98
N ASP A 42 -17.98 37.52 58.66
CA ASP A 42 -16.80 37.50 59.55
C ASP A 42 -16.02 38.84 59.48
N ALA A 43 -15.73 39.40 60.66
CA ALA A 43 -15.25 40.77 60.86
C ALA A 43 -13.75 40.87 61.23
N SER A 44 -13.02 39.75 61.17
CA SER A 44 -11.58 39.71 61.41
C SER A 44 -10.79 40.38 60.27
N ASP A 45 -9.76 41.17 60.60
CA ASP A 45 -9.00 41.94 59.60
C ASP A 45 -8.16 41.01 58.69
N TYR A 46 -7.74 39.85 59.23
CA TYR A 46 -7.01 38.81 58.52
C TYR A 46 -7.50 37.41 58.90
N LYS A 47 -7.77 36.59 57.89
CA LYS A 47 -8.23 35.20 58.01
C LYS A 47 -7.21 34.26 57.40
N ALA A 48 -6.46 33.51 58.21
CA ALA A 48 -5.42 32.62 57.69
C ALA A 48 -5.99 31.31 57.15
N VAL A 49 -5.84 31.08 55.85
CA VAL A 49 -6.18 29.82 55.21
C VAL A 49 -5.16 28.76 55.59
N MET A 50 -3.87 29.03 55.38
CA MET A 50 -2.78 28.14 55.75
C MET A 50 -1.44 28.88 55.85
N GLY A 51 -0.52 28.37 56.67
CA GLY A 51 0.83 28.92 56.77
C GLY A 51 1.65 28.39 57.95
N THR A 52 2.94 28.71 57.97
CA THR A 52 3.86 28.44 59.08
C THR A 52 4.11 29.67 59.95
N TYR A 53 3.40 30.78 59.69
CA TYR A 53 3.56 32.04 60.42
C TYR A 53 3.44 31.89 61.94
N ASP A 54 4.38 32.46 62.68
CA ASP A 54 4.52 32.29 64.13
C ASP A 54 3.75 33.34 64.97
N GLY A 55 3.18 34.34 64.31
CA GLY A 55 2.49 35.47 64.94
C GLY A 55 3.41 36.61 65.41
N ALA A 56 4.73 36.51 65.18
CA ALA A 56 5.76 37.42 65.66
C ALA A 56 6.79 37.78 64.57
N ASN A 57 6.33 37.82 63.31
CA ASN A 57 7.06 38.24 62.10
C ASN A 57 8.06 37.22 61.54
N SER A 58 7.79 35.92 61.71
CA SER A 58 8.54 34.86 61.02
C SER A 58 7.59 33.83 60.45
N GLY A 59 7.87 33.34 59.24
CA GLY A 59 6.98 32.43 58.53
C GLY A 59 6.20 33.07 57.40
N TRP A 60 5.44 32.25 56.69
CA TRP A 60 4.53 32.69 55.64
C TRP A 60 3.08 32.30 55.95
N ALA A 61 2.13 33.02 55.35
CA ALA A 61 0.72 32.64 55.42
C ALA A 61 -0.09 33.12 54.20
N LEU A 62 -0.90 32.23 53.65
CA LEU A 62 -1.99 32.58 52.73
C LEU A 62 -3.21 32.99 53.56
N ALA A 63 -3.72 34.19 53.32
CA ALA A 63 -4.82 34.77 54.08
C ALA A 63 -5.83 35.54 53.21
N ILE A 64 -7.02 35.76 53.76
CA ILE A 64 -8.07 36.62 53.18
C ILE A 64 -8.35 37.77 54.15
N ARG A 65 -8.48 39.00 53.65
CA ARG A 65 -8.80 40.17 54.49
C ARG A 65 -10.29 40.31 54.76
N SER A 66 -10.63 41.18 55.72
CA SER A 66 -11.98 41.70 55.91
C SER A 66 -12.60 42.39 54.68
N THR A 67 -11.77 42.75 53.68
CA THR A 67 -12.20 43.31 52.39
C THR A 67 -12.30 42.25 51.29
N ASP A 68 -12.23 40.97 51.66
CA ASP A 68 -12.21 39.79 50.79
C ASP A 68 -10.99 39.69 49.85
N ALA A 69 -10.02 40.59 50.02
CA ALA A 69 -8.76 40.61 49.28
C ALA A 69 -7.87 39.44 49.72
N VAL A 70 -7.23 38.78 48.74
CA VAL A 70 -6.23 37.75 49.02
C VAL A 70 -4.91 38.40 49.41
N VAL A 71 -4.25 37.86 50.44
CA VAL A 71 -2.96 38.33 50.94
C VAL A 71 -2.03 37.14 51.12
N PHE A 72 -0.78 37.31 50.73
CA PHE A 72 0.30 36.40 51.08
C PHE A 72 1.29 37.10 52.01
N TYR A 73 1.41 36.59 53.22
CA TYR A 73 2.35 37.05 54.23
C TYR A 73 3.70 36.37 54.07
N ASP A 74 4.75 37.16 54.25
CA ASP A 74 6.14 36.75 54.15
C ASP A 74 6.95 37.51 55.22
N ASP A 75 7.17 36.87 56.37
CA ASP A 75 7.86 37.43 57.54
C ASP A 75 7.28 38.80 58.01
N ASP A 76 8.04 39.89 57.78
CA ASP A 76 7.70 41.28 58.11
C ASP A 76 6.99 42.02 56.95
N SER A 77 6.73 41.33 55.84
CA SER A 77 6.17 41.88 54.59
C SER A 77 4.91 41.12 54.16
N TYR A 78 4.16 41.68 53.22
CA TYR A 78 3.02 41.02 52.59
C TYR A 78 2.83 41.49 51.14
N ALA A 79 2.32 40.59 50.31
CA ALA A 79 1.75 40.90 49.00
C ALA A 79 0.22 40.93 49.13
N GLU A 80 -0.40 42.09 48.90
CA GLU A 80 -1.85 42.26 48.96
C GLU A 80 -2.38 42.48 47.55
N PHE A 81 -3.31 41.62 47.15
CA PHE A 81 -3.92 41.67 45.81
C PHE A 81 -5.27 42.40 45.89
N ALA A 82 -5.53 43.28 44.93
CA ALA A 82 -6.81 44.01 44.85
C ALA A 82 -8.00 43.09 44.51
N SER A 83 -7.74 41.90 43.97
CA SER A 83 -8.73 40.91 43.58
C SER A 83 -9.37 40.22 44.80
N THR A 84 -10.69 40.11 44.81
CA THR A 84 -11.47 39.60 45.96
C THR A 84 -12.02 38.20 45.74
N VAL A 85 -12.13 37.43 46.83
CA VAL A 85 -12.89 36.17 46.90
C VAL A 85 -14.37 36.50 47.06
N THR A 86 -15.27 35.68 46.50
CA THR A 86 -16.71 35.89 46.65
C THR A 86 -17.23 35.10 47.84
N ASP A 87 -17.89 35.78 48.77
CA ASP A 87 -18.52 35.15 49.93
C ASP A 87 -19.53 34.07 49.53
N ASP A 88 -19.67 33.09 50.41
CA ASP A 88 -20.60 31.97 50.31
C ASP A 88 -20.44 31.15 49.00
N THR A 89 -19.23 31.15 48.43
CA THR A 89 -18.90 30.36 47.23
C THR A 89 -17.52 29.72 47.34
N TRP A 90 -17.40 28.48 46.87
CA TRP A 90 -16.11 27.81 46.74
C TRP A 90 -15.27 28.50 45.67
N THR A 91 -14.13 29.03 46.08
CA THR A 91 -13.17 29.73 45.25
C THR A 91 -11.82 29.02 45.35
N HIS A 92 -11.19 28.71 44.21
CA HIS A 92 -9.85 28.14 44.20
C HIS A 92 -8.83 29.29 44.17
N VAL A 93 -8.01 29.40 45.22
CA VAL A 93 -7.03 30.48 45.38
C VAL A 93 -5.64 29.89 45.39
N VAL A 94 -4.77 30.40 44.51
CA VAL A 94 -3.38 29.93 44.39
C VAL A 94 -2.44 31.13 44.25
N VAL A 95 -1.37 31.14 45.05
CA VAL A 95 -0.30 32.13 44.99
C VAL A 95 0.99 31.44 44.54
N VAL A 96 1.65 32.03 43.54
CA VAL A 96 2.93 31.57 43.01
C VAL A 96 4.00 32.63 43.25
N MET A 97 5.13 32.25 43.83
CA MET A 97 6.32 33.10 43.92
C MET A 97 7.37 32.64 42.90
N ARG A 98 7.96 33.57 42.15
CA ARG A 98 9.09 33.29 41.27
C ARG A 98 10.11 34.42 41.18
N PRO A 99 11.38 34.15 40.80
CA PRO A 99 12.36 35.16 40.47
C PRO A 99 11.85 36.07 39.36
N PHE A 100 11.80 37.38 39.66
CA PHE A 100 11.46 38.41 38.68
C PHE A 100 12.72 39.10 38.15
N SER A 101 13.69 39.31 39.04
CA SER A 101 15.01 39.85 38.72
C SER A 101 16.06 39.26 39.66
N THR A 102 17.33 39.60 39.46
CA THR A 102 18.44 39.17 40.34
C THR A 102 18.35 39.70 41.78
N THR A 103 17.35 40.54 42.10
CA THR A 103 17.19 41.17 43.42
C THR A 103 15.74 41.23 43.90
N GLN A 104 14.78 40.65 43.17
CA GLN A 104 13.35 40.72 43.50
C GLN A 104 12.61 39.47 43.01
N PHE A 105 11.64 39.00 43.80
CA PHE A 105 10.63 38.03 43.36
C PHE A 105 9.35 38.75 42.91
N GLU A 106 8.51 38.04 42.18
CA GLU A 106 7.14 38.43 41.81
C GLU A 106 6.18 37.40 42.39
N TYR A 107 5.09 37.86 43.00
CA TYR A 107 3.98 37.02 43.42
C TYR A 107 2.85 37.13 42.40
N LEU A 108 2.30 36.00 42.01
CA LEU A 108 1.19 35.89 41.07
C LEU A 108 -0.01 35.29 41.79
N LEU A 109 -1.16 35.96 41.68
CA LEU A 109 -2.43 35.45 42.21
C LEU A 109 -3.25 34.83 41.09
N TYR A 110 -3.64 33.58 41.31
CA TYR A 110 -4.60 32.87 40.50
C TYR A 110 -5.89 32.64 41.29
N ILE A 111 -7.02 32.98 40.68
CA ILE A 111 -8.36 32.69 41.20
C ILE A 111 -9.07 31.81 40.18
N ASN A 112 -9.67 30.71 40.62
CA ASN A 112 -10.42 29.77 39.79
C ASN A 112 -9.63 29.32 38.54
N GLY A 113 -8.33 29.05 38.73
CA GLY A 113 -7.44 28.58 37.68
C GLY A 113 -6.95 29.65 36.69
N GLN A 114 -7.31 30.93 36.88
CA GLN A 114 -6.90 32.04 36.01
C GLN A 114 -5.96 32.99 36.73
N LEU A 115 -4.92 33.49 36.05
CA LEU A 115 -4.07 34.56 36.56
C LEU A 115 -4.89 35.85 36.60
N VAL A 116 -5.05 36.43 37.79
CA VAL A 116 -5.85 37.65 37.97
C VAL A 116 -4.96 38.85 38.26
N GLU A 117 -3.87 38.66 39.01
CA GLU A 117 -3.03 39.77 39.47
C GLU A 117 -1.57 39.35 39.70
N SER A 118 -0.66 40.32 39.67
CA SER A 118 0.75 40.15 39.95
C SER A 118 1.26 41.31 40.83
N ASP A 119 2.01 41.00 41.87
CA ASP A 119 2.64 41.99 42.75
C ASP A 119 4.18 41.84 42.71
N THR A 120 4.85 42.94 42.39
CA THR A 120 6.31 43.07 42.36
C THR A 120 6.83 44.09 43.40
N THR A 121 5.96 44.58 44.28
CA THR A 121 6.23 45.71 45.19
C THR A 121 6.57 45.27 46.61
N ALA A 122 6.29 44.03 46.98
CA ALA A 122 6.73 43.42 48.22
C ALA A 122 8.28 43.45 48.32
N THR A 123 8.81 43.78 49.50
CA THR A 123 10.26 43.84 49.76
C THR A 123 10.72 42.47 50.24
N ASN A 124 10.86 41.56 49.30
CA ASN A 124 10.95 40.10 49.52
C ASN A 124 12.26 39.67 50.17
N THR A 125 12.17 39.20 51.41
CA THR A 125 13.03 38.12 51.88
C THR A 125 12.42 36.79 51.42
N ASP A 126 13.24 35.76 51.30
CA ASP A 126 12.79 34.39 51.13
C ASP A 126 12.09 33.97 52.44
N PRO A 127 10.83 33.49 52.44
CA PRO A 127 10.04 33.33 53.66
C PRO A 127 10.71 32.36 54.62
N THR A 128 10.98 32.81 55.85
CA THR A 128 11.58 31.92 56.86
C THR A 128 10.61 30.85 57.34
N ASP A 129 11.11 29.81 58.00
CA ASP A 129 10.27 28.84 58.68
C ASP A 129 9.87 29.33 60.10
N GLY A 130 8.60 29.72 60.25
CA GLY A 130 8.00 30.12 61.53
C GLY A 130 7.55 28.94 62.42
N GLY A 131 7.69 27.70 61.95
CA GLY A 131 7.38 26.47 62.69
C GLY A 131 6.21 25.67 62.10
N PRO A 132 5.41 24.97 62.93
CA PRO A 132 4.42 24.00 62.45
C PRO A 132 3.41 24.61 61.46
N LEU A 133 3.16 23.91 60.34
CA LEU A 133 2.12 24.32 59.37
C LEU A 133 0.75 24.27 60.04
N THR A 134 0.05 25.39 59.94
CA THR A 134 -1.32 25.56 60.42
C THR A 134 -2.28 25.72 59.26
N ILE A 135 -3.49 25.18 59.40
CA ILE A 135 -4.60 25.34 58.44
C ILE A 135 -5.81 25.84 59.24
N GLY A 136 -6.37 26.97 58.78
CA GLY A 136 -7.49 27.66 59.42
C GLY A 136 -7.12 28.63 60.55
N THR A 137 -5.83 28.88 60.81
CA THR A 137 -5.36 29.84 61.84
C THR A 137 -3.94 30.38 61.54
N PHE A 138 -3.52 31.46 62.22
CA PHE A 138 -2.24 32.17 62.03
C PHE A 138 -1.11 31.65 62.94
N GLY A 139 -0.98 30.34 63.11
CA GLY A 139 0.09 29.72 63.91
C GLY A 139 -0.33 29.17 65.27
N THR A 140 0.67 28.84 66.10
CA THR A 140 0.48 28.01 67.33
C THR A 140 0.52 28.80 68.65
N GLN A 141 0.66 30.13 68.61
CA GLN A 141 0.74 30.97 69.80
C GLN A 141 -0.66 31.36 70.31
N ALA A 142 -0.98 31.02 71.56
CA ALA A 142 -2.30 31.22 72.18
C ALA A 142 -2.84 32.67 72.21
N ALA A 143 -2.03 33.69 71.87
CA ALA A 143 -2.46 35.09 71.79
C ALA A 143 -3.04 35.48 70.41
N VAL A 144 -2.91 34.61 69.40
CA VAL A 144 -3.30 34.85 68.00
C VAL A 144 -4.50 33.96 67.57
N ILE A 145 -4.80 32.92 68.34
CA ILE A 145 -5.67 31.76 67.99
C ILE A 145 -7.20 32.01 68.15
N ASP A 146 -7.70 33.22 68.42
CA ASP A 146 -9.16 33.41 68.58
C ASP A 146 -9.75 34.59 67.78
N ALA A 147 -8.92 35.48 67.20
CA ALA A 147 -9.40 36.71 66.55
C ALA A 147 -9.24 36.73 65.02
N ASN A 148 -8.46 35.79 64.47
CA ASN A 148 -8.04 35.73 63.06
C ASN A 148 -8.18 34.32 62.47
N ASP A 149 -8.96 33.45 63.12
CA ASP A 149 -9.28 32.12 62.58
C ASP A 149 -10.12 32.25 61.32
N TYR A 150 -9.89 31.37 60.38
CA TYR A 150 -10.61 31.38 59.11
C TYR A 150 -12.03 30.84 59.32
N ASP A 151 -13.04 31.71 59.29
CA ASP A 151 -14.44 31.28 59.37
C ASP A 151 -14.95 30.91 57.96
N GLY A 152 -15.12 29.62 57.73
CA GLY A 152 -15.54 29.09 56.43
C GLY A 152 -14.94 27.73 56.07
N GLY A 153 -15.08 27.35 54.81
CA GLY A 153 -14.62 26.08 54.29
C GLY A 153 -13.21 26.12 53.71
N ILE A 154 -12.39 25.09 53.95
CA ILE A 154 -11.10 24.88 53.28
C ILE A 154 -11.06 23.46 52.73
N ASP A 155 -10.68 23.29 51.46
CA ASP A 155 -10.48 21.98 50.86
C ASP A 155 -9.23 21.93 49.97
N GLU A 156 -8.67 20.73 49.84
CA GLU A 156 -7.44 20.43 49.07
C GLU A 156 -6.29 21.44 49.24
N PRO A 157 -5.89 21.84 50.47
CA PRO A 157 -4.74 22.73 50.64
C PRO A 157 -3.46 22.02 50.16
N PHE A 158 -2.63 22.73 49.40
CA PHE A 158 -1.41 22.17 48.81
C PHE A 158 -0.23 23.15 48.82
N ILE A 159 0.97 22.57 48.81
CA ILE A 159 2.26 23.27 48.82
C ILE A 159 3.18 22.60 47.79
N VAL A 160 3.78 23.39 46.92
CA VAL A 160 4.84 22.99 45.99
C VAL A 160 6.05 23.90 46.25
N ALA A 161 7.02 23.40 47.01
CA ALA A 161 8.08 24.22 47.59
C ALA A 161 9.28 24.50 46.69
N ASP A 162 9.40 23.77 45.58
CA ASP A 162 10.58 23.80 44.70
C ASP A 162 10.26 24.30 43.29
N ARG A 163 9.03 24.79 43.06
CA ARG A 163 8.54 25.08 41.72
C ARG A 163 7.44 26.13 41.69
N ALA A 164 7.57 27.07 40.76
CA ALA A 164 6.49 27.93 40.33
C ALA A 164 5.62 27.19 39.29
N LEU A 165 4.39 26.82 39.67
CA LEU A 165 3.46 26.17 38.74
C LEU A 165 3.05 27.13 37.64
N SER A 166 2.91 26.59 36.42
CA SER A 166 2.37 27.33 35.29
C SER A 166 0.84 27.50 35.42
N GLN A 167 0.27 28.49 34.72
CA GLN A 167 -1.17 28.68 34.66
C GLN A 167 -1.92 27.42 34.20
N ALA A 168 -1.36 26.65 33.26
CA ALA A 168 -1.97 25.43 32.76
C ALA A 168 -2.06 24.35 33.86
N GLU A 169 -1.00 24.18 34.66
CA GLU A 169 -0.99 23.26 35.79
C GLU A 169 -1.99 23.70 36.87
N ILE A 170 -2.07 25.00 37.16
CA ILE A 170 -3.01 25.56 38.15
C ILE A 170 -4.46 25.42 37.67
N LYS A 171 -4.73 25.65 36.37
CA LYS A 171 -6.03 25.43 35.73
C LYS A 171 -6.44 23.95 35.79
N SER A 172 -5.50 23.03 35.58
CA SER A 172 -5.76 21.58 35.73
C SER A 172 -6.16 21.20 37.16
N ILE A 173 -5.48 21.76 38.18
CA ILE A 173 -5.85 21.54 39.59
C ILE A 173 -7.26 22.08 39.88
N TYR A 174 -7.57 23.28 39.39
CA TYR A 174 -8.91 23.86 39.48
C TYR A 174 -9.99 23.02 38.78
N ASP A 175 -9.73 22.58 37.56
CA ASP A 175 -10.70 21.81 36.77
C ASP A 175 -10.99 20.46 37.42
N ARG A 176 -9.98 19.85 38.05
CA ARG A 176 -10.14 18.62 38.84
C ARG A 176 -11.01 18.84 40.07
N GLY A 177 -10.78 19.90 40.85
CA GLY A 177 -11.59 20.19 42.05
C GLY A 177 -13.02 20.61 41.71
N SER A 178 -13.21 21.43 40.67
CA SER A 178 -14.53 21.90 40.23
C SER A 178 -15.42 20.79 39.66
N ALA A 179 -14.84 19.73 39.06
CA ALA A 179 -15.61 18.58 38.55
C ALA A 179 -16.36 17.81 39.65
N TRP A 180 -15.91 17.88 40.91
CA TRP A 180 -16.61 17.27 42.06
C TRP A 180 -17.77 18.14 42.59
N LEU A 181 -17.83 19.42 42.19
CA LEU A 181 -18.87 20.39 42.53
C LEU A 181 -20.07 20.37 41.57
N ASN A 182 -20.21 19.33 40.73
CA ASN A 182 -21.24 19.16 39.68
C ASN A 182 -22.69 19.41 40.16
N TYR A 183 -23.11 20.67 40.18
CA TYR A 183 -24.51 21.08 40.22
C TYR A 183 -25.06 20.97 38.80
N GLY A 184 -25.85 19.92 38.56
CA GLY A 184 -26.68 19.85 37.35
C GLY A 184 -27.64 21.04 37.30
N VAL A 185 -27.94 21.48 36.09
CA VAL A 185 -29.01 22.44 35.83
C VAL A 185 -30.34 21.71 35.93
N THR A 186 -31.28 22.28 36.67
CA THR A 186 -32.68 21.85 36.71
C THR A 186 -33.50 22.81 35.87
N ASP A 187 -34.31 22.28 34.95
CA ASP A 187 -35.12 23.01 33.97
C ASP A 187 -34.31 24.00 33.10
N ALA A 188 -33.84 23.54 31.93
CA ALA A 188 -33.15 24.40 30.96
C ALA A 188 -34.00 25.64 30.57
N THR A 189 -33.33 26.75 30.29
CA THR A 189 -34.03 27.99 29.86
C THR A 189 -34.10 28.13 28.33
N THR A 190 -33.24 27.42 27.61
CA THR A 190 -33.20 27.43 26.15
C THR A 190 -32.71 26.07 25.63
N ALA A 191 -33.36 25.57 24.59
CA ALA A 191 -32.98 24.33 23.94
C ALA A 191 -33.40 24.32 22.46
N THR A 192 -32.57 23.69 21.62
CA THR A 192 -32.85 23.36 20.22
C THR A 192 -32.28 21.96 19.94
N SER A 193 -32.44 21.44 18.71
CA SER A 193 -31.85 20.15 18.35
C SER A 193 -30.32 20.11 18.43
N THR A 194 -29.63 21.26 18.52
CA THR A 194 -28.16 21.32 18.59
C THR A 194 -27.65 22.19 19.73
N THR A 195 -28.51 22.64 20.64
CA THR A 195 -28.09 23.51 21.75
C THR A 195 -28.91 23.25 23.01
N ILE A 196 -28.31 23.40 24.18
CA ILE A 196 -29.02 23.47 25.46
C ILE A 196 -28.34 24.47 26.38
N GLY A 197 -29.10 25.19 27.21
CA GLY A 197 -28.52 26.23 28.05
C GLY A 197 -29.43 26.77 29.14
N ASP A 198 -28.78 27.45 30.08
CA ASP A 198 -29.40 28.17 31.18
C ASP A 198 -28.88 29.60 31.25
N SER A 199 -29.78 30.57 31.17
CA SER A 199 -29.51 32.00 31.27
C SER A 199 -28.87 32.44 32.59
N SER A 200 -28.96 31.67 33.69
CA SER A 200 -28.28 32.00 34.95
C SER A 200 -26.83 31.52 35.01
N MET A 201 -26.36 30.77 34.01
CA MET A 201 -24.98 30.30 33.98
C MET A 201 -24.00 31.40 33.56
N THR A 202 -22.77 31.32 34.06
CA THR A 202 -21.68 32.26 33.74
C THR A 202 -20.42 31.50 33.35
N TRP A 203 -20.56 30.59 32.40
CA TRP A 203 -19.46 29.78 31.88
C TRP A 203 -18.44 30.63 31.12
N LEU A 204 -17.18 30.19 31.12
CA LEU A 204 -16.19 30.74 30.21
C LEU A 204 -16.48 30.23 28.80
N VAL A 205 -16.38 31.13 27.80
CA VAL A 205 -16.64 30.78 26.40
C VAL A 205 -15.69 29.67 25.98
N ASN A 206 -16.24 28.57 25.49
CA ASN A 206 -15.57 27.34 25.05
C ASN A 206 -14.84 26.52 26.13
N ASP A 207 -15.04 26.80 27.42
CA ASP A 207 -14.40 26.02 28.50
C ASP A 207 -14.89 24.56 28.60
N TYR A 208 -16.02 24.24 27.96
CA TYR A 208 -16.57 22.89 27.88
C TYR A 208 -16.53 22.30 26.47
N ALA A 209 -15.85 22.95 25.53
CA ALA A 209 -15.65 22.39 24.19
C ALA A 209 -14.80 21.11 24.27
N GLY A 210 -15.35 19.97 23.85
CA GLY A 210 -14.75 18.64 24.00
C GLY A 210 -15.18 17.87 25.26
N ASP A 211 -16.03 18.46 26.11
CA ASP A 211 -16.70 17.74 27.21
C ASP A 211 -18.04 17.15 26.72
N MET A 212 -18.72 16.36 27.56
CA MET A 212 -20.07 15.85 27.25
C MET A 212 -21.15 16.56 28.06
N VAL A 213 -22.36 16.62 27.53
CA VAL A 213 -23.57 16.98 28.27
C VAL A 213 -24.49 15.76 28.38
N GLU A 214 -24.99 15.51 29.59
CA GLU A 214 -26.03 14.52 29.86
C GLU A 214 -27.34 15.23 30.14
N ILE A 215 -28.41 14.80 29.49
CA ILE A 215 -29.78 15.15 29.87
C ILE A 215 -30.25 14.06 30.84
N TYR A 216 -30.39 14.38 32.12
CA TYR A 216 -30.68 13.38 33.16
C TYR A 216 -32.12 13.45 33.70
N GLY A 217 -32.90 14.45 33.27
CA GLY A 217 -34.30 14.63 33.65
C GLY A 217 -35.09 15.39 32.57
N GLY A 218 -36.41 15.25 32.56
CA GLY A 218 -37.29 15.94 31.61
C GLY A 218 -37.30 15.41 30.17
N THR A 219 -37.70 16.26 29.22
CA THR A 219 -37.74 15.91 27.79
C THR A 219 -36.33 15.62 27.26
N GLY A 220 -36.14 14.46 26.64
CA GLY A 220 -34.82 14.05 26.14
C GLY A 220 -33.88 13.48 27.20
N ALA A 221 -34.37 13.15 28.40
CA ALA A 221 -33.61 12.45 29.44
C ALA A 221 -33.07 11.10 28.94
N GLY A 222 -31.83 10.78 29.32
CA GLY A 222 -31.05 9.62 28.89
C GLY A 222 -29.98 9.96 27.84
N GLN A 223 -30.07 11.12 27.17
CA GLN A 223 -29.16 11.47 26.08
C GLN A 223 -27.81 12.02 26.56
N PHE A 224 -26.73 11.58 25.92
CA PHE A 224 -25.37 12.09 26.07
C PHE A 224 -24.85 12.65 24.74
N HIS A 225 -24.31 13.87 24.73
CA HIS A 225 -23.78 14.48 23.51
C HIS A 225 -22.48 15.26 23.75
N SER A 226 -21.55 15.19 22.78
CA SER A 226 -20.31 15.97 22.81
C SER A 226 -20.61 17.46 22.60
N ILE A 227 -20.00 18.30 23.43
CA ILE A 227 -20.09 19.75 23.38
C ILE A 227 -19.02 20.24 22.41
N VAL A 228 -19.43 20.86 21.29
CA VAL A 228 -18.50 21.42 20.28
C VAL A 228 -17.97 22.78 20.72
N SER A 229 -18.83 23.57 21.36
CA SER A 229 -18.52 24.92 21.80
C SER A 229 -19.54 25.34 22.84
N ASN A 230 -19.20 26.32 23.68
CA ASN A 230 -20.18 26.93 24.56
C ASN A 230 -19.98 28.44 24.64
N THR A 231 -21.10 29.15 24.78
CA THR A 231 -21.10 30.54 25.25
C THR A 231 -21.14 30.56 26.77
N ALA A 232 -21.35 31.74 27.37
CA ALA A 232 -21.50 31.84 28.83
C ALA A 232 -22.72 31.09 29.38
N THR A 233 -23.74 30.83 28.55
CA THR A 233 -25.03 30.27 29.01
C THR A 233 -25.54 29.11 28.16
N VAL A 234 -24.95 28.85 27.00
CA VAL A 234 -25.46 27.86 26.03
C VAL A 234 -24.35 26.95 25.55
N LEU A 235 -24.59 25.64 25.65
CA LEU A 235 -23.79 24.58 25.05
C LEU A 235 -24.29 24.32 23.63
N THR A 236 -23.36 24.16 22.69
CA THR A 236 -23.63 23.72 21.32
C THR A 236 -23.07 22.31 21.16
N ILE A 237 -23.87 21.38 20.65
CA ILE A 237 -23.56 19.95 20.62
C ILE A 237 -23.52 19.39 19.19
N ASN A 238 -22.78 18.30 19.01
CA ASN A 238 -22.73 17.51 17.78
C ASN A 238 -22.37 16.05 18.13
N PRO A 239 -23.08 15.04 17.59
CA PRO A 239 -24.26 15.11 16.72
C PRO A 239 -25.47 15.74 17.42
N ALA A 240 -26.47 16.19 16.63
CA ALA A 240 -27.72 16.78 17.14
C ALA A 240 -28.47 15.83 18.09
N PHE A 241 -29.21 16.38 19.06
CA PHE A 241 -30.07 15.62 19.96
C PHE A 241 -31.12 14.84 19.17
N THR A 242 -31.24 13.54 19.45
CA THR A 242 -32.22 12.64 18.82
C THR A 242 -33.65 13.02 19.23
N THR A 243 -33.86 13.30 20.53
CA THR A 243 -35.05 13.95 21.05
C THR A 243 -34.67 15.36 21.49
N THR A 244 -35.18 16.38 20.78
CA THR A 244 -34.87 17.79 21.10
C THR A 244 -35.28 18.13 22.54
N PRO A 245 -34.34 18.54 23.41
CA PRO A 245 -34.65 18.97 24.77
C PRO A 245 -35.54 20.22 24.77
N ASP A 246 -36.24 20.46 25.88
CA ASP A 246 -37.09 21.62 26.09
C ASP A 246 -36.83 22.26 27.46
N THR A 247 -37.70 23.18 27.88
CA THR A 247 -37.51 23.90 29.14
C THR A 247 -37.82 23.08 30.39
N THR A 248 -38.18 21.80 30.24
CA THR A 248 -38.33 20.85 31.35
C THR A 248 -37.12 19.93 31.49
N SER A 249 -36.14 20.06 30.57
CA SER A 249 -34.97 19.20 30.53
C SER A 249 -33.94 19.60 31.58
N ASP A 250 -33.56 18.65 32.42
CA ASP A 250 -32.47 18.79 33.38
C ASP A 250 -31.18 18.27 32.73
N PHE A 251 -30.09 19.05 32.83
CA PHE A 251 -28.83 18.67 32.21
C PHE A 251 -27.60 18.95 33.07
N ARG A 252 -26.53 18.17 32.89
CA ARG A 252 -25.25 18.38 33.58
C ARG A 252 -24.09 18.17 32.62
N ILE A 253 -22.98 18.84 32.89
CA ILE A 253 -21.75 18.67 32.12
C ILE A 253 -20.97 17.51 32.75
N VAL A 254 -20.53 16.59 31.90
CA VAL A 254 -19.86 15.35 32.28
C VAL A 254 -18.43 15.41 31.78
N ARG A 255 -17.50 15.67 32.72
CA ARG A 255 -16.03 15.68 32.49
C ARG A 255 -15.36 14.33 32.73
N SER A 256 -16.08 13.34 33.27
CA SER A 256 -15.60 11.97 33.53
C SER A 256 -16.61 10.91 33.09
N SER A 257 -16.11 9.81 32.54
CA SER A 257 -16.91 8.74 31.93
C SER A 257 -18.04 8.17 32.82
N PRO A 258 -19.26 7.96 32.30
CA PRO A 258 -20.35 7.28 33.02
C PRO A 258 -20.20 5.73 33.04
N VAL A 259 -19.09 5.17 32.55
CA VAL A 259 -18.87 3.72 32.44
C VAL A 259 -18.85 3.05 33.82
N THR A 260 -19.89 2.27 34.12
CA THR A 260 -19.99 1.47 35.36
C THR A 260 -19.28 0.12 35.26
N SER A 261 -19.10 -0.40 34.04
CA SER A 261 -18.40 -1.67 33.74
C SER A 261 -17.83 -1.64 32.32
N VAL A 262 -16.57 -2.04 32.19
CA VAL A 262 -15.85 -2.14 30.91
C VAL A 262 -15.91 -3.58 30.41
N SER A 263 -16.44 -3.77 29.21
CA SER A 263 -16.49 -5.04 28.49
C SER A 263 -15.22 -5.27 27.66
N ASP A 264 -14.73 -4.21 27.00
CA ASP A 264 -13.53 -4.26 26.15
C ASP A 264 -12.83 -2.89 26.03
N VAL A 265 -11.54 -2.87 25.66
CA VAL A 265 -10.71 -1.64 25.55
C VAL A 265 -9.78 -1.69 24.34
N SER A 266 -9.72 -0.60 23.58
CA SER A 266 -8.72 -0.38 22.51
C SER A 266 -8.03 0.98 22.66
N ASP A 267 -6.72 1.02 22.41
CA ASP A 267 -5.86 2.20 22.55
C ASP A 267 -4.86 2.24 21.39
N ASN A 268 -4.74 3.40 20.74
CA ASN A 268 -3.77 3.64 19.66
C ASN A 268 -2.73 4.74 19.99
N GLY A 269 -2.68 5.22 21.24
CA GLY A 269 -1.75 6.23 21.72
C GLY A 269 -2.19 7.69 21.51
N GLN A 270 -3.33 7.94 20.86
CA GLN A 270 -3.98 9.26 20.78
C GLN A 270 -5.47 9.22 21.16
N ARG A 271 -6.11 8.06 20.95
CA ARG A 271 -7.50 7.79 21.25
C ARG A 271 -7.60 6.51 22.08
N LEU A 272 -8.53 6.52 23.02
CA LEU A 272 -8.82 5.42 23.93
C LEU A 272 -10.31 5.11 23.88
N LEU A 273 -10.67 3.88 23.54
CA LEU A 273 -12.04 3.43 23.31
C LEU A 273 -12.43 2.35 24.31
N PHE A 274 -13.53 2.54 25.02
CA PHE A 274 -14.08 1.58 25.99
C PHE A 274 -15.42 1.06 25.50
N GLY A 275 -15.53 -0.26 25.33
CA GLY A 275 -16.82 -0.93 25.22
C GLY A 275 -17.42 -1.13 26.61
N SER A 276 -18.68 -0.76 26.80
CA SER A 276 -19.41 -0.98 28.04
C SER A 276 -20.66 -1.81 27.80
N ASN A 277 -20.95 -2.69 28.76
CA ASN A 277 -22.22 -3.41 28.85
C ASN A 277 -22.94 -2.95 30.12
N THR A 278 -24.26 -2.82 30.05
CA THR A 278 -25.08 -2.45 31.20
C THR A 278 -26.24 -3.44 31.35
N THR A 279 -26.80 -3.56 32.55
CA THR A 279 -27.96 -4.45 32.79
C THR A 279 -29.29 -3.86 32.31
N SER A 280 -29.31 -2.57 31.99
CA SER A 280 -30.36 -1.90 31.21
C SER A 280 -29.87 -1.72 29.77
N ASP A 281 -30.81 -1.49 28.85
CA ASP A 281 -30.69 -1.43 27.39
C ASP A 281 -29.82 -0.26 26.84
N THR A 282 -28.83 0.19 27.61
CA THR A 282 -28.06 1.42 27.44
C THR A 282 -26.57 1.17 27.20
N GLY A 283 -26.17 -0.06 26.86
CA GLY A 283 -24.78 -0.40 26.52
C GLY A 283 -24.26 0.37 25.30
N GLY A 284 -22.94 0.54 25.20
CA GLY A 284 -22.33 1.32 24.14
C GLY A 284 -20.81 1.48 24.28
N ALA A 285 -20.19 2.17 23.33
CA ALA A 285 -18.75 2.42 23.33
C ALA A 285 -18.43 3.91 23.50
N PHE A 286 -17.52 4.21 24.42
CA PHE A 286 -17.08 5.56 24.73
C PHE A 286 -15.67 5.79 24.24
N GLU A 287 -15.49 6.84 23.46
CA GLU A 287 -14.20 7.21 22.91
C GLU A 287 -13.66 8.45 23.58
N PHE A 288 -12.38 8.42 23.89
CA PHE A 288 -11.61 9.49 24.49
C PHE A 288 -10.42 9.84 23.61
N THR A 289 -9.93 11.07 23.71
CA THR A 289 -8.69 11.50 23.08
C THR A 289 -7.79 12.19 24.10
N GLU A 290 -6.49 11.93 24.00
CA GLU A 290 -5.48 12.63 24.79
C GLU A 290 -5.18 13.98 24.14
N THR A 291 -5.66 15.07 24.74
CA THR A 291 -5.36 16.43 24.23
C THR A 291 -3.99 16.94 24.69
N ASN A 292 -3.51 16.45 25.84
CA ASN A 292 -2.15 16.65 26.35
C ASN A 292 -1.83 15.61 27.44
N PRO A 293 -0.57 15.49 27.92
CA PRO A 293 -0.14 14.44 28.87
C PRO A 293 -0.86 14.42 30.22
N TYR A 294 -1.70 15.42 30.49
CA TYR A 294 -2.41 15.60 31.75
C TYR A 294 -3.93 15.68 31.55
N GLU A 295 -4.44 15.47 30.33
CA GLU A 295 -5.84 15.72 29.98
C GLU A 295 -6.36 14.72 28.94
N ILE A 296 -7.37 13.93 29.34
CA ILE A 296 -8.11 12.99 28.51
C ILE A 296 -9.54 13.51 28.37
N ARG A 297 -9.99 13.77 27.14
CA ARG A 297 -11.34 14.31 26.85
C ARG A 297 -12.21 13.29 26.14
N GLY A 298 -13.52 13.33 26.38
CA GLY A 298 -14.49 12.49 25.65
C GLY A 298 -14.65 12.99 24.22
N LEU A 299 -14.39 12.13 23.24
CA LEU A 299 -14.50 12.46 21.83
C LEU A 299 -15.89 12.11 21.28
N ASN A 300 -16.29 10.84 21.41
CA ASN A 300 -17.55 10.32 20.87
C ASN A 300 -18.19 9.29 21.81
N PHE A 301 -19.53 9.18 21.73
CA PHE A 301 -20.26 8.08 22.35
C PHE A 301 -21.08 7.35 21.29
N TYR A 302 -20.93 6.02 21.24
CA TYR A 302 -21.52 5.15 20.24
C TYR A 302 -22.52 4.19 20.91
N ASN A 303 -23.82 4.45 20.73
CA ASN A 303 -24.91 3.58 21.14
C ASN A 303 -26.09 3.67 20.16
N TYR A 304 -27.16 2.93 20.41
CA TYR A 304 -28.36 2.95 19.56
C TYR A 304 -29.06 4.32 19.52
N GLU A 305 -28.88 5.16 20.54
CA GLU A 305 -29.48 6.49 20.65
C GLU A 305 -28.69 7.57 19.89
N ALA A 306 -27.41 7.32 19.60
CA ALA A 306 -26.52 8.20 18.85
C ALA A 306 -26.88 8.28 17.35
N GLY A 307 -27.90 7.53 16.89
CA GLY A 307 -28.41 7.57 15.51
C GLY A 307 -27.42 7.08 14.46
N ILE A 308 -26.38 6.38 14.91
CA ILE A 308 -25.33 5.82 14.07
C ILE A 308 -25.85 4.61 13.30
N SER A 309 -25.49 4.52 12.03
CA SER A 309 -25.89 3.42 11.13
C SER A 309 -24.66 2.68 10.64
N ASP A 310 -24.75 1.36 10.50
CA ASP A 310 -23.71 0.56 9.86
C ASP A 310 -23.40 1.02 8.42
N ASP A 311 -22.39 0.42 7.81
CA ASP A 311 -21.98 0.71 6.44
C ASP A 311 -23.03 0.31 5.38
N ALA A 312 -24.07 -0.45 5.78
CA ALA A 312 -25.25 -0.75 4.97
C ALA A 312 -26.42 0.23 5.21
N GLY A 313 -26.24 1.24 6.08
CA GLY A 313 -27.27 2.22 6.43
C GLY A 313 -28.32 1.69 7.41
N THR A 314 -28.07 0.56 8.06
CA THR A 314 -28.90 -0.01 9.12
C THR A 314 -28.62 0.75 10.42
N ALA A 315 -29.62 1.44 10.97
CA ALA A 315 -29.48 2.12 12.25
C ALA A 315 -29.19 1.12 13.38
N TRP A 316 -28.26 1.46 14.27
CA TRP A 316 -28.00 0.72 15.49
C TRP A 316 -29.28 0.68 16.33
N ALA A 317 -29.83 -0.50 16.53
CA ALA A 317 -31.10 -0.71 17.24
C ALA A 317 -30.87 -1.02 18.73
N SER A 318 -31.89 -0.75 19.56
CA SER A 318 -31.86 -0.99 21.02
C SER A 318 -31.70 -2.46 21.42
N THR A 319 -31.62 -3.39 20.47
CA THR A 319 -31.39 -4.83 20.68
C THR A 319 -29.92 -5.23 20.55
N TYR A 320 -29.02 -4.30 20.22
CA TYR A 320 -27.61 -4.55 19.88
C TYR A 320 -26.64 -3.74 20.76
N ASP A 321 -27.03 -3.47 22.00
CA ASP A 321 -26.37 -2.52 22.91
C ASP A 321 -25.16 -3.10 23.65
N ASP A 322 -25.12 -4.41 23.84
CA ASP A 322 -23.99 -5.09 24.48
C ASP A 322 -22.76 -5.17 23.55
N VAL A 323 -21.73 -4.41 23.91
CA VAL A 323 -20.44 -4.39 23.20
C VAL A 323 -19.62 -5.65 23.53
N ILE A 324 -19.26 -6.39 22.48
CA ILE A 324 -18.42 -7.60 22.56
C ILE A 324 -16.97 -7.28 22.19
N ALA A 325 -16.74 -6.37 21.24
CA ALA A 325 -15.40 -5.94 20.87
C ALA A 325 -15.34 -4.50 20.38
N VAL A 326 -14.23 -3.82 20.65
CA VAL A 326 -13.92 -2.48 20.15
C VAL A 326 -12.51 -2.42 19.55
N ASP A 327 -12.32 -1.68 18.46
CA ASP A 327 -10.99 -1.49 17.87
C ASP A 327 -10.80 -0.11 17.21
N LEU A 328 -9.55 0.34 17.18
CA LEU A 328 -9.07 1.58 16.58
C LEU A 328 -7.97 1.25 15.58
N LEU A 329 -8.28 1.24 14.27
CA LEU A 329 -7.29 0.95 13.22
C LEU A 329 -6.96 2.24 12.45
N ASP A 330 -5.71 2.72 12.61
CA ASP A 330 -5.15 3.95 12.05
C ASP A 330 -5.94 5.24 12.43
N ASP A 331 -5.36 6.43 12.19
CA ASP A 331 -5.71 7.72 12.83
C ASP A 331 -7.17 8.23 12.72
N ASN A 332 -8.10 7.51 12.08
CA ASN A 332 -9.49 7.97 11.99
C ASN A 332 -10.62 6.91 11.90
N GLN A 333 -10.36 5.62 12.17
CA GLN A 333 -11.41 4.59 12.03
C GLN A 333 -11.72 3.88 13.35
N THR A 334 -13.01 3.88 13.71
CA THR A 334 -13.53 3.23 14.92
C THR A 334 -14.39 2.04 14.52
N TYR A 335 -14.11 0.89 15.12
CA TYR A 335 -14.78 -0.38 14.88
C TYR A 335 -15.45 -0.87 16.15
N LEU A 336 -16.70 -1.27 16.04
CA LEU A 336 -17.52 -1.71 17.17
C LEU A 336 -18.28 -2.98 16.79
N ALA A 337 -18.18 -4.01 17.62
CA ALA A 337 -18.95 -5.24 17.48
C ALA A 337 -19.84 -5.45 18.70
N SER A 338 -21.12 -5.69 18.43
CA SER A 338 -22.12 -6.16 19.39
C SER A 338 -22.53 -7.60 19.06
N ILE A 339 -23.38 -8.20 19.89
CA ILE A 339 -23.77 -9.61 19.79
C ILE A 339 -24.33 -10.02 18.42
N ASP A 340 -24.99 -9.10 17.73
CA ASP A 340 -25.70 -9.35 16.47
C ASP A 340 -25.46 -8.23 15.42
N HIS A 341 -24.52 -7.31 15.67
CA HIS A 341 -24.31 -6.14 14.79
C HIS A 341 -22.86 -5.67 14.79
N TYR A 342 -22.36 -5.27 13.61
CA TYR A 342 -21.01 -4.71 13.43
C TYR A 342 -21.12 -3.29 12.88
N TYR A 343 -20.42 -2.35 13.48
CA TYR A 343 -20.43 -0.94 13.12
C TYR A 343 -19.03 -0.43 12.79
N LYS A 344 -18.96 0.43 11.77
CA LYS A 344 -17.77 1.14 11.31
C LYS A 344 -18.13 2.60 11.02
N THR A 345 -17.28 3.55 11.41
CA THR A 345 -17.46 4.96 11.04
C THR A 345 -17.50 5.14 9.52
N GLN A 346 -18.54 5.84 9.00
CA GLN A 346 -18.83 5.92 7.56
C GLN A 346 -17.62 6.34 6.73
N THR A 347 -17.17 5.45 5.85
CA THR A 347 -16.29 5.76 4.71
C THR A 347 -17.10 5.76 3.42
N THR A 348 -16.67 6.49 2.39
CA THR A 348 -17.27 6.48 1.03
C THR A 348 -17.14 5.14 0.29
N LYS A 349 -16.72 4.09 1.00
CA LYS A 349 -16.36 2.76 0.51
C LYS A 349 -17.08 1.76 1.40
N SER A 350 -17.78 0.79 0.80
CA SER A 350 -18.39 -0.32 1.54
C SER A 350 -17.31 -1.17 2.21
N LEU A 351 -17.65 -2.01 3.20
CA LEU A 351 -16.71 -2.99 3.76
C LEU A 351 -16.04 -3.84 2.65
N LEU A 352 -16.77 -4.15 1.58
CA LEU A 352 -16.25 -4.89 0.43
C LEU A 352 -15.25 -4.06 -0.39
N ASP A 353 -15.53 -2.77 -0.64
CA ASP A 353 -14.59 -1.88 -1.35
C ASP A 353 -13.34 -1.60 -0.52
N ALA A 354 -13.46 -1.50 0.81
CA ALA A 354 -12.33 -1.32 1.71
C ALA A 354 -11.47 -2.59 1.82
N VAL A 355 -12.09 -3.77 1.75
CA VAL A 355 -11.37 -5.05 1.69
C VAL A 355 -10.71 -5.22 0.32
N ASP A 356 -11.37 -4.88 -0.78
CA ASP A 356 -10.80 -4.94 -2.13
C ASP A 356 -9.64 -3.94 -2.30
N ASP A 357 -9.75 -2.73 -1.75
CA ASP A 357 -8.66 -1.74 -1.75
C ASP A 357 -7.52 -2.16 -0.83
N ARG A 358 -7.80 -2.74 0.33
CA ARG A 358 -6.74 -3.26 1.22
C ARG A 358 -6.05 -4.49 0.62
N ILE A 359 -6.76 -5.33 -0.11
CA ILE A 359 -6.22 -6.44 -0.91
C ILE A 359 -5.41 -5.91 -2.09
N ALA A 360 -5.80 -4.77 -2.68
CA ALA A 360 -5.06 -4.11 -3.76
C ALA A 360 -3.80 -3.35 -3.27
N GLU A 361 -3.84 -2.79 -2.05
CA GLU A 361 -2.74 -2.05 -1.43
C GLU A 361 -1.74 -2.97 -0.70
N SER A 362 -2.17 -4.13 -0.20
CA SER A 362 -1.26 -5.10 0.39
C SER A 362 -0.80 -6.11 -0.66
N GLU A 363 0.50 -6.15 -0.96
CA GLU A 363 1.10 -7.28 -1.70
C GLU A 363 0.98 -8.62 -0.94
N ALA A 364 0.36 -8.65 0.25
CA ALA A 364 0.19 -9.81 1.10
C ALA A 364 -1.30 -10.21 1.19
N GLN A 365 -1.70 -11.21 0.39
CA GLN A 365 -3.01 -11.88 0.49
C GLN A 365 -3.23 -12.67 1.81
N SER A 366 -2.47 -12.39 2.87
CA SER A 366 -2.54 -13.10 4.15
C SER A 366 -2.26 -12.23 5.37
N ILE A 367 -3.16 -12.28 6.35
CA ILE A 367 -2.94 -11.78 7.70
C ILE A 367 -2.32 -12.94 8.50
N ARG A 368 -1.21 -12.74 9.22
CA ARG A 368 -0.62 -13.83 10.04
C ARG A 368 -1.39 -13.93 11.36
N ALA A 369 -2.00 -15.07 11.64
CA ALA A 369 -2.70 -15.35 12.89
C ALA A 369 -2.12 -16.62 13.56
N ILE A 370 -2.09 -16.66 14.89
CA ILE A 370 -1.68 -17.84 15.66
C ILE A 370 -2.94 -18.66 15.93
N ASP A 371 -2.94 -19.94 15.55
CA ASP A 371 -4.10 -20.82 15.79
C ASP A 371 -4.21 -21.27 17.25
N ASP A 372 -5.30 -21.98 17.57
CA ASP A 372 -5.62 -22.53 18.89
C ASP A 372 -4.60 -23.57 19.40
N THR A 373 -3.65 -23.98 18.55
CA THR A 373 -2.55 -24.88 18.88
C THR A 373 -1.21 -24.17 19.05
N GLY A 374 -1.19 -22.84 18.94
CA GLY A 374 0.01 -22.02 19.06
C GLY A 374 0.87 -21.99 17.78
N VAL A 375 0.36 -22.52 16.66
CA VAL A 375 1.07 -22.55 15.38
C VAL A 375 0.72 -21.30 14.57
N GLN A 376 1.73 -20.56 14.14
CA GLN A 376 1.56 -19.38 13.29
C GLN A 376 1.12 -19.82 11.88
N ARG A 377 -0.09 -19.44 11.46
CA ARG A 377 -0.64 -19.72 10.13
C ARG A 377 -1.03 -18.42 9.43
N ASN A 378 -1.07 -18.46 8.10
CA ASN A 378 -1.63 -17.37 7.32
C ASN A 378 -3.15 -17.51 7.35
N LEU A 379 -3.85 -16.54 7.94
CA LEU A 379 -5.28 -16.34 7.72
C LEU A 379 -5.44 -15.75 6.32
N VAL A 380 -6.04 -16.53 5.43
CA VAL A 380 -6.32 -16.11 4.06
C VAL A 380 -7.80 -15.78 3.94
N ILE A 381 -8.10 -14.71 3.21
CA ILE A 381 -9.45 -14.31 2.87
C ILE A 381 -9.61 -14.52 1.37
N ARG A 382 -10.64 -15.26 0.97
CA ARG A 382 -11.03 -15.46 -0.43
C ARG A 382 -12.43 -14.91 -0.61
N SER A 383 -12.67 -14.20 -1.69
CA SER A 383 -14.00 -13.71 -2.05
C SER A 383 -14.37 -14.15 -3.46
N GLY A 384 -15.67 -14.12 -3.76
CA GLY A 384 -16.16 -14.36 -5.10
C GLY A 384 -17.62 -14.00 -5.24
N SER A 385 -18.07 -13.92 -6.50
CA SER A 385 -19.48 -13.76 -6.82
C SER A 385 -19.88 -14.59 -8.04
N TYR A 386 -21.13 -15.02 -8.07
CA TYR A 386 -21.69 -15.77 -9.20
C TYR A 386 -23.20 -15.60 -9.27
N TYR A 387 -23.74 -15.58 -10.50
CA TYR A 387 -25.18 -15.51 -10.72
C TYR A 387 -25.81 -16.90 -10.57
N LEU A 388 -26.61 -17.08 -9.53
CA LEU A 388 -27.38 -18.31 -9.36
C LEU A 388 -28.55 -18.27 -10.36
N PRO A 389 -28.66 -19.25 -11.28
CA PRO A 389 -29.62 -19.20 -12.37
C PRO A 389 -31.06 -19.27 -11.87
N THR A 390 -31.97 -18.84 -12.74
CA THR A 390 -33.42 -18.98 -12.52
C THR A 390 -33.80 -20.46 -12.48
N VAL A 391 -34.60 -20.87 -11.50
CA VAL A 391 -35.22 -22.21 -11.44
C VAL A 391 -36.70 -22.04 -11.80
N ALA A 392 -37.19 -22.66 -12.88
CA ALA A 392 -38.57 -22.47 -13.35
C ALA A 392 -39.27 -23.80 -13.70
N ALA A 393 -40.26 -24.16 -12.85
CA ALA A 393 -41.30 -25.20 -13.01
C ALA A 393 -40.90 -26.69 -13.21
N THR A 394 -41.70 -27.56 -12.56
CA THR A 394 -41.50 -29.00 -12.25
C THR A 394 -40.21 -29.30 -11.49
N THR A 395 -40.27 -30.26 -10.55
CA THR A 395 -39.21 -30.57 -9.57
C THR A 395 -37.81 -30.46 -10.17
N GLN A 396 -37.06 -29.44 -9.76
CA GLN A 396 -35.73 -29.13 -10.28
C GLN A 396 -34.83 -28.69 -9.13
N ASP A 397 -33.67 -29.33 -9.06
CA ASP A 397 -32.61 -29.04 -8.11
C ASP A 397 -31.37 -28.56 -8.88
N ILE A 398 -30.82 -27.43 -8.45
CA ILE A 398 -29.56 -26.89 -8.98
C ILE A 398 -28.57 -26.81 -7.83
N GLN A 399 -27.42 -27.45 -8.00
CA GLN A 399 -26.28 -27.39 -7.10
C GLN A 399 -25.11 -26.75 -7.83
N ILE A 400 -24.52 -25.72 -7.22
CA ILE A 400 -23.30 -25.06 -7.72
C ILE A 400 -22.18 -25.31 -6.72
N ASN A 401 -21.06 -25.83 -7.22
CA ASN A 401 -19.91 -26.17 -6.41
C ASN A 401 -18.85 -25.09 -6.54
N TYR A 402 -18.41 -24.54 -5.40
CA TYR A 402 -17.30 -23.59 -5.34
C TYR A 402 -16.09 -24.30 -4.77
N GLY A 403 -14.98 -24.31 -5.51
CA GLY A 403 -13.70 -24.80 -5.02
C GLY A 403 -12.97 -23.68 -4.26
N ILE A 404 -12.65 -23.92 -3.00
CA ILE A 404 -11.88 -23.01 -2.14
C ILE A 404 -10.86 -23.82 -1.37
N GLN A 405 -9.62 -23.37 -1.15
CA GLN A 405 -8.62 -24.18 -0.43
C GLN A 405 -8.17 -23.51 0.87
N PHE A 406 -8.28 -24.25 1.96
CA PHE A 406 -7.88 -23.92 3.33
C PHE A 406 -7.35 -25.17 4.06
N ASP A 407 -6.60 -24.98 5.15
CA ASP A 407 -6.11 -26.08 6.00
C ASP A 407 -7.23 -26.73 6.84
N ARG A 408 -8.27 -25.96 7.12
CA ARG A 408 -9.45 -26.35 7.91
C ARG A 408 -10.70 -25.77 7.25
N ILE A 409 -11.87 -26.21 7.67
CA ILE A 409 -13.15 -25.67 7.20
C ILE A 409 -13.13 -24.16 7.48
N PRO A 410 -13.22 -23.31 6.44
CA PRO A 410 -13.19 -21.86 6.61
C PRO A 410 -14.52 -21.35 7.18
N ILE A 411 -14.48 -20.20 7.83
CA ILE A 411 -15.69 -19.42 8.09
C ILE A 411 -16.15 -18.87 6.74
N LEU A 412 -17.41 -19.16 6.40
CA LEU A 412 -18.02 -18.74 5.15
C LEU A 412 -19.12 -17.73 5.44
N VAL A 413 -18.97 -16.53 4.88
CA VAL A 413 -19.94 -15.45 4.94
C VAL A 413 -20.54 -15.28 3.55
N THR A 414 -21.85 -15.23 3.43
CA THR A 414 -22.54 -14.97 2.16
C THR A 414 -23.59 -13.90 2.33
N ASN A 415 -23.96 -13.21 1.24
CA ASN A 415 -25.17 -12.39 1.27
C ASN A 415 -26.42 -13.26 1.51
N THR A 416 -27.47 -12.66 2.06
CA THR A 416 -28.76 -13.36 2.24
C THR A 416 -29.35 -13.69 0.87
N ILE A 417 -29.48 -14.97 0.55
CA ILE A 417 -30.12 -15.43 -0.68
C ILE A 417 -31.65 -15.35 -0.48
N THR A 418 -32.27 -14.26 -0.90
CA THR A 418 -33.71 -14.05 -0.71
C THR A 418 -34.54 -14.94 -1.64
N ASN A 419 -35.53 -15.65 -1.07
CA ASN A 419 -36.49 -16.44 -1.83
C ASN A 419 -37.64 -15.53 -2.31
N GLN A 420 -37.48 -14.75 -3.38
CA GLN A 420 -38.64 -14.12 -4.02
C GLN A 420 -39.49 -15.19 -4.72
N SER A 421 -40.45 -15.74 -3.97
CA SER A 421 -41.37 -16.77 -4.44
C SER A 421 -42.69 -16.14 -4.89
N TYR A 422 -43.12 -16.43 -6.13
CA TYR A 422 -44.49 -16.19 -6.57
C TYR A 422 -45.27 -17.51 -6.49
N SER A 423 -46.01 -17.77 -5.38
CA SER A 423 -47.22 -18.64 -5.29
C SER A 423 -47.38 -19.32 -3.91
N THR A 424 -48.63 -19.47 -3.46
CA THR A 424 -49.06 -19.91 -2.13
C THR A 424 -49.38 -21.41 -2.02
N THR A 425 -48.81 -22.29 -2.88
CA THR A 425 -49.23 -23.71 -2.97
C THR A 425 -48.10 -24.74 -3.07
N PHE A 426 -46.89 -24.42 -2.62
CA PHE A 426 -45.74 -25.35 -2.63
C PHE A 426 -45.39 -25.85 -1.21
N THR A 427 -44.89 -27.08 -1.14
CA THR A 427 -44.43 -27.73 0.10
C THR A 427 -42.94 -27.55 0.39
N GLY A 428 -42.14 -27.05 -0.57
CA GLY A 428 -40.72 -26.75 -0.36
C GLY A 428 -40.12 -25.88 -1.47
N VAL A 429 -39.73 -24.66 -1.11
CA VAL A 429 -38.89 -23.75 -1.91
C VAL A 429 -37.72 -23.35 -1.01
N GLY A 430 -36.49 -23.56 -1.47
CA GLY A 430 -35.32 -23.33 -0.62
C GLY A 430 -34.08 -22.93 -1.43
N ALA A 431 -33.32 -22.00 -0.85
CA ALA A 431 -31.95 -21.69 -1.22
C ALA A 431 -31.11 -21.76 0.05
N LEU A 432 -30.02 -22.53 0.03
CA LEU A 432 -29.18 -22.76 1.20
C LEU A 432 -27.74 -23.04 0.81
N ILE A 433 -26.82 -22.68 1.69
CA ILE A 433 -25.40 -23.03 1.59
C ILE A 433 -25.15 -24.24 2.49
N TYR A 434 -24.48 -25.26 1.98
CA TYR A 434 -24.20 -26.49 2.73
C TYR A 434 -22.94 -27.20 2.25
N GLY A 435 -22.47 -28.17 3.05
CA GLY A 435 -21.35 -29.04 2.70
C GLY A 435 -20.00 -28.34 2.68
N ASN A 436 -19.79 -27.35 3.55
CA ASN A 436 -18.51 -26.64 3.67
C ASN A 436 -17.40 -27.62 4.10
N THR A 437 -16.40 -27.78 3.25
CA THR A 437 -15.16 -28.50 3.51
C THR A 437 -13.99 -27.52 3.42
N PRO A 438 -12.76 -27.91 3.82
CA PRO A 438 -11.58 -27.09 3.58
C PRO A 438 -11.32 -26.81 2.08
N SER A 439 -11.89 -27.64 1.20
CA SER A 439 -11.69 -27.65 -0.26
C SER A 439 -12.89 -27.13 -1.07
N SER A 440 -14.07 -26.96 -0.47
CA SER A 440 -15.29 -26.59 -1.21
C SER A 440 -16.46 -26.12 -0.35
N PHE A 441 -17.45 -25.49 -0.98
CA PHE A 441 -18.81 -25.37 -0.45
C PHE A 441 -19.84 -25.41 -1.59
N HIS A 442 -21.11 -25.65 -1.25
CA HIS A 442 -22.18 -25.79 -2.23
C HIS A 442 -23.28 -24.74 -2.02
N ALA A 443 -23.73 -24.14 -3.12
CA ALA A 443 -24.97 -23.38 -3.16
C ALA A 443 -26.08 -24.24 -3.78
N TYR A 444 -27.15 -24.46 -3.02
CA TYR A 444 -28.31 -25.25 -3.43
C TYR A 444 -29.50 -24.36 -3.73
N ARG A 445 -30.22 -24.66 -4.81
CA ARG A 445 -31.55 -24.11 -5.11
C ARG A 445 -32.50 -25.24 -5.48
N SER A 446 -33.65 -25.31 -4.83
CA SER A 446 -34.68 -26.33 -5.12
C SER A 446 -36.08 -25.74 -5.14
N VAL A 447 -36.87 -26.23 -6.09
CA VAL A 447 -38.33 -26.08 -6.14
C VAL A 447 -38.94 -27.47 -6.24
N THR A 448 -39.69 -27.91 -5.22
CA THR A 448 -40.32 -29.24 -5.20
C THR A 448 -41.86 -29.12 -5.16
N GLY A 449 -42.55 -29.60 -6.21
CA GLY A 449 -44.02 -29.68 -6.23
C GLY A 449 -44.65 -29.58 -7.63
N SER A 450 -45.99 -29.72 -7.69
CA SER A 450 -46.77 -29.58 -8.93
C SER A 450 -47.36 -28.18 -9.08
N GLY A 451 -46.79 -27.34 -9.95
CA GLY A 451 -47.25 -25.98 -10.26
C GLY A 451 -46.20 -25.14 -10.99
N THR A 452 -46.52 -23.87 -11.28
CA THR A 452 -45.59 -22.89 -11.88
C THR A 452 -45.05 -21.96 -10.78
N ALA A 453 -43.88 -22.28 -10.23
CA ALA A 453 -43.09 -21.36 -9.38
C ALA A 453 -41.74 -21.12 -10.06
N ALA A 454 -41.24 -19.89 -9.91
CA ALA A 454 -39.90 -19.51 -10.36
C ALA A 454 -39.14 -18.87 -9.20
N ILE A 455 -37.90 -19.32 -8.96
CA ILE A 455 -36.92 -18.57 -8.17
C ILE A 455 -36.16 -17.74 -9.19
N SER A 456 -36.23 -16.41 -9.07
CA SER A 456 -35.50 -15.52 -9.98
C SER A 456 -33.99 -15.69 -9.81
N GLU A 457 -33.26 -15.40 -10.88
CA GLU A 457 -31.81 -15.23 -10.83
C GLU A 457 -31.43 -14.25 -9.70
N THR A 458 -30.36 -14.56 -8.97
CA THR A 458 -29.79 -13.65 -7.98
C THR A 458 -28.28 -13.79 -7.99
N GLN A 459 -27.59 -12.70 -7.68
CA GLN A 459 -26.15 -12.74 -7.48
C GLN A 459 -25.85 -13.22 -6.06
N LEU A 460 -25.04 -14.28 -5.95
CA LEU A 460 -24.43 -14.72 -4.70
C LEU A 460 -23.08 -14.02 -4.56
N TYR A 461 -22.87 -13.36 -3.43
CA TYR A 461 -21.57 -12.87 -2.98
C TYR A 461 -21.13 -13.71 -1.79
N TRP A 462 -19.87 -14.13 -1.78
CA TRP A 462 -19.32 -14.95 -0.71
C TRP A 462 -17.90 -14.53 -0.34
N ILE A 463 -17.58 -14.70 0.94
CA ILE A 463 -16.26 -14.55 1.55
C ILE A 463 -15.97 -15.82 2.35
N ALA A 464 -14.85 -16.46 2.10
CA ALA A 464 -14.32 -17.55 2.91
C ALA A 464 -13.05 -17.09 3.61
N MET A 465 -12.99 -17.24 4.94
CA MET A 465 -11.83 -16.89 5.75
C MET A 465 -11.38 -18.11 6.54
N GLY A 466 -10.09 -18.42 6.49
CA GLY A 466 -9.58 -19.61 7.17
C GLY A 466 -8.06 -19.70 7.15
N PRO A 467 -7.48 -20.52 8.03
CA PRO A 467 -6.05 -20.79 7.99
C PRO A 467 -5.71 -21.48 6.68
N TYR A 468 -4.65 -21.01 6.01
CA TYR A 468 -4.12 -21.59 4.80
C TYR A 468 -2.60 -21.59 4.89
N THR A 469 -2.00 -22.77 4.99
CA THR A 469 -0.57 -22.94 4.77
C THR A 469 -0.33 -22.91 3.27
N GLN A 470 0.29 -21.84 2.79
CA GLN A 470 0.65 -21.69 1.38
C GLN A 470 1.43 -22.94 0.95
N PRO A 471 0.92 -23.74 0.00
CA PRO A 471 1.66 -24.87 -0.52
C PRO A 471 2.88 -24.30 -1.24
N ILE A 472 4.05 -24.62 -0.70
CA ILE A 472 5.36 -24.12 -1.15
C ILE A 472 5.81 -24.78 -2.48
N GLY A 473 4.94 -25.58 -3.10
CA GLY A 473 5.14 -26.28 -4.36
C GLY A 473 4.84 -25.40 -5.57
N ALA A 474 5.57 -25.61 -6.66
CA ALA A 474 5.34 -24.89 -7.93
C ALA A 474 4.64 -25.78 -8.99
N ASP A 475 4.26 -27.00 -8.61
CA ASP A 475 3.70 -28.04 -9.47
C ASP A 475 2.19 -28.25 -9.24
N LEU A 476 1.50 -28.61 -10.33
CA LEU A 476 0.10 -29.02 -10.34
C LEU A 476 0.06 -30.55 -10.30
N ALA A 477 -0.66 -31.12 -9.35
CA ALA A 477 -0.85 -32.57 -9.24
C ALA A 477 -2.32 -32.96 -9.14
N GLU A 478 -2.60 -34.25 -9.31
CA GLU A 478 -3.92 -34.83 -9.13
C GLU A 478 -3.82 -36.10 -8.27
N HIS A 479 -4.85 -36.37 -7.47
CA HIS A 479 -4.96 -37.57 -6.66
C HIS A 479 -5.28 -38.80 -7.50
N TYR A 480 -4.38 -39.79 -7.48
CA TYR A 480 -4.59 -41.11 -8.10
C TYR A 480 -4.54 -42.22 -7.05
N LEU A 481 -5.42 -43.20 -7.18
CA LEU A 481 -5.37 -44.40 -6.36
C LEU A 481 -4.21 -45.32 -6.78
N THR A 482 -3.52 -45.91 -5.82
CA THR A 482 -2.52 -46.96 -6.04
C THR A 482 -2.66 -48.11 -5.06
N TYR A 483 -2.51 -49.33 -5.58
CA TYR A 483 -2.36 -50.56 -4.79
C TYR A 483 -0.88 -50.90 -4.52
N ASP A 484 0.06 -50.15 -5.13
CA ASP A 484 1.48 -50.23 -4.80
C ASP A 484 1.77 -49.35 -3.57
N LEU A 485 1.67 -49.96 -2.39
CA LEU A 485 1.90 -49.27 -1.13
C LEU A 485 3.33 -48.71 -0.99
N ALA A 486 4.27 -49.14 -1.84
CA ALA A 486 5.64 -48.64 -1.87
C ALA A 486 5.85 -47.46 -2.84
N ALA A 487 4.82 -47.01 -3.57
CA ALA A 487 4.89 -45.79 -4.38
C ALA A 487 5.11 -44.55 -3.49
N GLU A 488 6.14 -43.76 -3.72
CA GLU A 488 6.46 -42.59 -2.91
C GLU A 488 6.91 -41.41 -3.77
N ALA A 489 7.07 -40.25 -3.14
CA ALA A 489 7.47 -39.02 -3.81
C ALA A 489 8.74 -39.18 -4.68
N GLY A 490 8.62 -38.71 -5.92
CA GLY A 490 9.64 -38.80 -6.96
C GLY A 490 9.71 -40.14 -7.70
N ASP A 491 8.81 -41.09 -7.41
CA ASP A 491 8.66 -42.27 -8.26
C ASP A 491 8.00 -41.91 -9.60
N VAL A 492 8.48 -42.55 -10.66
CA VAL A 492 7.83 -42.57 -11.96
C VAL A 492 6.64 -43.53 -11.91
N ILE A 493 5.48 -43.04 -12.31
CA ILE A 493 4.21 -43.77 -12.24
C ILE A 493 3.72 -44.13 -13.64
N ALA A 494 3.13 -45.31 -13.74
CA ALA A 494 2.47 -45.85 -14.92
C ALA A 494 1.04 -46.27 -14.62
N ILE A 495 0.22 -46.38 -15.67
CA ILE A 495 -1.15 -46.89 -15.59
C ILE A 495 -1.14 -48.32 -15.04
N ASP A 496 -1.92 -48.57 -13.98
CA ASP A 496 -2.16 -49.92 -13.50
C ASP A 496 -3.07 -50.65 -14.50
N THR A 497 -2.60 -51.77 -15.02
CA THR A 497 -3.34 -52.58 -16.01
C THR A 497 -4.21 -53.65 -15.37
N GLN A 498 -4.15 -53.82 -14.05
CA GLN A 498 -4.90 -54.82 -13.29
C GLN A 498 -6.11 -54.22 -12.55
N ASN A 499 -6.06 -52.93 -12.20
CA ASN A 499 -7.10 -52.24 -11.43
C ASN A 499 -7.61 -51.01 -12.19
N ASP A 500 -8.92 -50.75 -12.15
CA ASP A 500 -9.54 -49.63 -12.87
C ASP A 500 -9.23 -48.29 -12.22
N VAL A 501 -8.87 -47.28 -13.04
CA VAL A 501 -8.58 -45.90 -12.61
C VAL A 501 -7.52 -45.87 -11.49
N ALA A 502 -6.52 -46.74 -11.60
CA ALA A 502 -5.43 -46.86 -10.64
C ALA A 502 -4.07 -46.77 -11.31
N VAL A 503 -3.07 -46.59 -10.47
CA VAL A 503 -1.73 -46.16 -10.83
C VAL A 503 -0.71 -47.01 -10.07
N THR A 504 0.43 -47.31 -10.68
CA THR A 504 1.50 -48.11 -10.06
C THR A 504 2.87 -47.56 -10.43
N ARG A 505 3.93 -47.86 -9.69
CA ARG A 505 5.30 -47.51 -10.13
C ARG A 505 5.60 -48.16 -11.48
N SER A 506 6.27 -47.43 -12.37
CA SER A 506 6.73 -47.99 -13.65
C SER A 506 7.61 -49.21 -13.38
N GLN A 507 7.31 -50.36 -14.00
CA GLN A 507 7.98 -51.63 -13.65
C GLN A 507 9.08 -52.03 -14.63
N SER A 508 9.19 -51.33 -15.76
CA SER A 508 10.09 -51.71 -16.84
C SER A 508 10.78 -50.51 -17.49
N LYS A 509 11.94 -50.78 -18.11
CA LYS A 509 12.70 -49.78 -18.88
C LYS A 509 11.84 -49.25 -20.03
N MET A 510 11.80 -47.93 -20.21
CA MET A 510 11.00 -47.25 -21.24
C MET A 510 9.51 -47.64 -21.18
N ASP A 511 8.95 -47.81 -19.97
CA ASP A 511 7.56 -48.20 -19.79
C ASP A 511 6.60 -47.29 -20.57
N LYS A 512 5.93 -47.86 -21.58
CA LYS A 512 5.01 -47.13 -22.46
C LYS A 512 3.75 -46.64 -21.74
N ASN A 513 3.46 -47.18 -20.56
CA ASN A 513 2.31 -46.81 -19.75
C ASN A 513 2.66 -45.72 -18.73
N ALA A 514 3.88 -45.20 -18.72
CA ALA A 514 4.27 -44.12 -17.82
C ALA A 514 3.50 -42.83 -18.12
N ILE A 515 2.94 -42.23 -17.07
CA ILE A 515 2.04 -41.06 -17.18
C ILE A 515 2.46 -39.88 -16.32
N GLY A 516 3.46 -40.03 -15.45
CA GLY A 516 3.89 -38.92 -14.61
C GLY A 516 4.85 -39.33 -13.52
N ILE A 517 5.06 -38.41 -12.58
CA ILE A 517 5.96 -38.55 -11.44
C ILE A 517 5.16 -38.19 -10.19
N VAL A 518 5.33 -38.94 -9.09
CA VAL A 518 4.70 -38.61 -7.81
C VAL A 518 5.29 -37.30 -7.28
N ALA A 519 4.45 -36.28 -7.12
CA ALA A 519 4.81 -35.00 -6.54
C ALA A 519 5.28 -35.17 -5.08
N THR A 520 6.23 -34.33 -4.66
CA THR A 520 6.67 -34.34 -3.25
C THR A 520 5.83 -33.41 -2.39
N LYS A 521 5.53 -32.21 -2.92
CA LYS A 521 4.73 -31.15 -2.30
C LYS A 521 4.15 -30.25 -3.41
N PRO A 522 3.04 -30.63 -4.04
CA PRO A 522 2.44 -29.83 -5.11
C PRO A 522 1.89 -28.49 -4.59
N GLY A 523 1.89 -27.48 -5.47
CA GLY A 523 1.30 -26.16 -5.26
C GLY A 523 -0.23 -26.15 -5.37
N LEU A 524 -0.79 -27.05 -6.18
CA LEU A 524 -2.23 -27.26 -6.32
C LEU A 524 -2.49 -28.75 -6.58
N VAL A 525 -3.46 -29.32 -5.87
CA VAL A 525 -3.90 -30.71 -6.06
C VAL A 525 -5.35 -30.75 -6.51
N LEU A 526 -5.63 -31.55 -7.53
CA LEU A 526 -6.95 -31.78 -8.11
C LEU A 526 -7.46 -33.19 -7.78
N GLY A 527 -8.78 -33.39 -7.90
CA GLY A 527 -9.43 -34.67 -7.66
C GLY A 527 -9.80 -34.92 -6.19
N SER A 528 -10.54 -35.99 -5.94
CA SER A 528 -10.95 -36.38 -4.59
C SER A 528 -9.78 -37.00 -3.81
N GLU A 529 -9.68 -36.73 -2.50
CA GLU A 529 -8.58 -37.25 -1.65
C GLU A 529 -8.50 -38.79 -1.59
N ASP A 530 -9.62 -39.47 -1.86
CA ASP A 530 -9.71 -40.93 -1.96
C ASP A 530 -9.26 -41.48 -3.33
N GLY A 531 -8.84 -40.61 -4.26
CA GLY A 531 -8.44 -40.95 -5.62
C GLY A 531 -9.60 -41.34 -6.53
N SER A 532 -10.85 -41.10 -6.11
CA SER A 532 -12.04 -41.40 -6.91
C SER A 532 -12.36 -40.30 -7.93
N THR A 533 -13.00 -40.67 -9.03
CA THR A 533 -13.51 -39.73 -10.03
C THR A 533 -15.04 -39.69 -9.94
N ALA A 534 -15.59 -38.52 -9.62
CA ALA A 534 -17.04 -38.34 -9.50
C ALA A 534 -17.77 -38.72 -10.80
N GLY A 535 -18.82 -39.54 -10.68
CA GLY A 535 -19.64 -39.98 -11.81
C GLY A 535 -19.09 -41.16 -12.62
N VAL A 536 -17.95 -41.74 -12.24
CA VAL A 536 -17.39 -42.95 -12.85
C VAL A 536 -17.57 -44.12 -11.89
N GLU A 537 -18.36 -45.13 -12.28
CA GLU A 537 -18.38 -46.41 -11.57
C GLU A 537 -17.08 -47.14 -11.84
N THR A 538 -16.30 -47.39 -10.79
CA THR A 538 -15.03 -48.12 -10.87
C THR A 538 -15.14 -49.41 -10.05
N ASN A 539 -14.32 -50.41 -10.38
CA ASN A 539 -14.14 -51.60 -9.53
C ASN A 539 -13.30 -51.30 -8.26
N VAL A 540 -13.13 -50.02 -7.93
CA VAL A 540 -12.34 -49.56 -6.78
C VAL A 540 -13.14 -49.83 -5.51
N ASP A 541 -12.61 -50.73 -4.71
CA ASP A 541 -13.03 -50.92 -3.34
C ASP A 541 -12.59 -49.70 -2.52
N THR A 542 -13.47 -48.72 -2.34
CA THR A 542 -13.20 -47.53 -1.52
C THR A 542 -12.93 -47.86 -0.04
N THR A 543 -13.23 -49.09 0.41
CA THR A 543 -12.82 -49.58 1.74
C THR A 543 -11.35 -50.02 1.79
N ALA A 544 -10.71 -50.26 0.63
CA ALA A 544 -9.31 -50.69 0.56
C ALA A 544 -8.32 -49.64 1.09
N VAL A 545 -8.61 -48.34 0.96
CA VAL A 545 -7.80 -47.27 1.54
C VAL A 545 -7.93 -47.27 3.07
N ALA A 546 -9.16 -47.38 3.58
CA ALA A 546 -9.43 -47.46 5.02
C ALA A 546 -8.84 -48.72 5.68
N GLU A 547 -8.74 -49.83 4.95
CA GLU A 547 -8.13 -51.08 5.39
C GLU A 547 -6.61 -51.16 5.15
N GLY A 548 -5.99 -50.10 4.61
CA GLY A 548 -4.55 -50.02 4.34
C GLY A 548 -4.06 -50.92 3.20
N ARG A 549 -4.97 -51.42 2.34
CA ARG A 549 -4.67 -52.23 1.15
C ARG A 549 -4.39 -51.39 -0.10
N ALA A 550 -4.76 -50.12 -0.10
CA ALA A 550 -4.49 -49.12 -1.15
C ALA A 550 -4.16 -47.77 -0.51
N LYS A 551 -3.63 -46.84 -1.30
CA LYS A 551 -3.42 -45.44 -0.89
C LYS A 551 -3.59 -44.49 -2.06
N THR A 552 -3.68 -43.20 -1.77
CA THR A 552 -3.67 -42.15 -2.79
C THR A 552 -2.26 -41.59 -2.94
N VAL A 553 -1.84 -41.34 -4.18
CA VAL A 553 -0.60 -40.62 -4.53
C VAL A 553 -0.92 -39.41 -5.39
N GLU A 554 -0.16 -38.34 -5.22
CA GLU A 554 -0.30 -37.10 -5.98
C GLU A 554 0.58 -37.19 -7.23
N VAL A 555 -0.01 -37.37 -8.42
CA VAL A 555 0.73 -37.46 -9.68
C VAL A 555 0.81 -36.07 -10.31
N ALA A 556 2.02 -35.59 -10.57
CA ALA A 556 2.23 -34.28 -11.15
C ALA A 556 1.82 -34.23 -12.63
N LEU A 557 1.00 -33.23 -12.96
CA LEU A 557 0.50 -32.95 -14.30
C LEU A 557 1.34 -31.88 -15.01
N ALA A 558 1.86 -30.89 -14.26
CA ALA A 558 2.68 -29.82 -14.77
C ALA A 558 3.56 -29.22 -13.66
N GLY A 559 4.69 -28.60 -14.03
CA GLY A 559 5.59 -27.93 -13.09
C GLY A 559 6.88 -28.71 -12.84
N ARG A 560 7.50 -28.50 -11.67
CA ARG A 560 8.84 -29.04 -11.37
C ARG A 560 8.76 -30.00 -10.20
N VAL A 561 9.11 -31.27 -10.42
CA VAL A 561 9.09 -32.30 -9.37
C VAL A 561 10.42 -33.04 -9.25
N PRO A 562 10.90 -33.30 -8.02
CA PRO A 562 12.07 -34.17 -7.82
C PRO A 562 11.74 -35.56 -8.36
N VAL A 563 12.60 -36.14 -9.18
CA VAL A 563 12.45 -37.49 -9.73
C VAL A 563 13.65 -38.35 -9.39
N LYS A 564 13.41 -39.60 -8.99
CA LYS A 564 14.47 -40.58 -8.77
C LYS A 564 15.07 -40.98 -10.10
N VAL A 565 16.41 -40.99 -10.18
CA VAL A 565 17.13 -41.29 -11.43
C VAL A 565 18.21 -42.34 -11.26
N THR A 566 18.54 -43.00 -12.38
CA THR A 566 19.71 -43.86 -12.51
C THR A 566 20.62 -43.39 -13.65
N LEU A 567 21.91 -43.73 -13.59
CA LEU A 567 22.88 -43.53 -14.67
C LEU A 567 22.86 -44.64 -15.74
N GLU A 568 21.77 -45.43 -15.84
CA GLU A 568 21.67 -46.58 -16.75
C GLU A 568 21.92 -46.23 -18.22
N ASN A 569 21.63 -44.97 -18.61
CA ASN A 569 21.85 -44.43 -19.94
C ASN A 569 22.88 -43.28 -19.95
N GLY A 570 23.78 -43.25 -18.97
CA GLY A 570 24.85 -42.27 -18.83
C GLY A 570 24.50 -41.07 -17.94
N ILE A 571 25.42 -40.10 -17.91
CA ILE A 571 25.30 -38.85 -17.15
C ILE A 571 24.08 -38.07 -17.63
N ILE A 572 23.28 -37.60 -16.67
CA ILE A 572 22.14 -36.71 -16.91
C ILE A 572 22.65 -35.27 -16.86
N LYS A 573 22.33 -34.49 -17.89
CA LYS A 573 22.62 -33.05 -17.97
C LYS A 573 21.33 -32.26 -17.98
N LYS A 574 21.40 -31.02 -17.50
CA LYS A 574 20.29 -30.05 -17.63
C LYS A 574 19.78 -30.00 -19.07
N GLY A 575 18.48 -30.20 -19.25
CA GLY A 575 17.80 -30.23 -20.54
C GLY A 575 17.63 -31.63 -21.15
N ASP A 576 18.29 -32.67 -20.64
CA ASP A 576 18.11 -34.05 -21.11
C ASP A 576 16.66 -34.52 -20.89
N TYR A 577 16.11 -35.23 -21.88
CA TYR A 577 14.84 -35.91 -21.73
C TYR A 577 14.98 -37.10 -20.78
N LEU A 578 13.96 -37.34 -19.96
CA LEU A 578 13.91 -38.43 -18.99
C LEU A 578 12.81 -39.43 -19.37
N THR A 579 13.08 -40.70 -19.11
CA THR A 579 12.21 -41.84 -19.40
C THR A 579 12.34 -42.91 -18.30
N PRO A 580 11.35 -43.80 -18.08
CA PRO A 580 11.44 -44.83 -17.04
C PRO A 580 12.67 -45.74 -17.18
N ALA A 581 13.37 -45.98 -16.07
CA ALA A 581 14.54 -46.85 -15.98
C ALA A 581 14.15 -48.33 -15.79
N SER A 582 15.13 -49.23 -15.85
CA SER A 582 14.88 -50.66 -15.54
C SER A 582 14.51 -50.88 -14.07
N LYS A 583 14.88 -49.96 -13.18
CA LYS A 583 14.56 -50.02 -11.75
C LYS A 583 13.15 -49.44 -11.52
N PRO A 584 12.25 -50.16 -10.81
CA PRO A 584 10.88 -49.69 -10.64
C PRO A 584 10.77 -48.31 -9.99
N GLY A 585 9.98 -47.43 -10.59
CA GLY A 585 9.78 -46.04 -10.13
C GLY A 585 10.95 -45.08 -10.40
N TYR A 586 12.03 -45.49 -11.07
CA TYR A 586 13.14 -44.59 -11.38
C TYR A 586 13.09 -44.13 -12.84
N ALA A 587 13.69 -42.98 -13.11
CA ALA A 587 13.93 -42.45 -14.44
C ALA A 587 15.41 -42.59 -14.85
N MET A 588 15.71 -42.41 -16.12
CA MET A 588 17.06 -42.36 -16.67
C MET A 588 17.09 -41.41 -17.86
N LYS A 589 18.29 -41.02 -18.32
CA LYS A 589 18.45 -40.27 -19.57
C LYS A 589 17.79 -41.00 -20.74
N GLN A 590 16.98 -40.32 -21.53
CA GLN A 590 16.36 -40.88 -22.71
C GLN A 590 17.31 -40.80 -23.92
N THR A 591 17.65 -41.95 -24.49
CA THR A 591 18.59 -42.08 -25.63
C THR A 591 17.94 -42.63 -26.88
N GLN A 592 16.68 -43.07 -26.81
CA GLN A 592 15.93 -43.67 -27.92
C GLN A 592 14.50 -43.12 -27.95
N ALA A 593 13.85 -43.25 -29.10
CA ALA A 593 12.46 -42.83 -29.27
C ALA A 593 11.53 -43.60 -28.32
N GLY A 594 10.59 -42.91 -27.67
CA GLY A 594 9.69 -43.51 -26.70
C GLY A 594 9.04 -42.49 -25.75
N VAL A 595 8.27 -43.00 -24.78
CA VAL A 595 7.59 -42.16 -23.78
C VAL A 595 8.61 -41.38 -22.95
N THR A 596 8.40 -40.07 -22.87
CA THR A 596 9.12 -39.16 -21.98
C THR A 596 8.20 -38.72 -20.85
N ILE A 597 8.77 -38.56 -19.66
CA ILE A 597 8.06 -38.11 -18.45
C ILE A 597 8.42 -36.68 -18.06
N GLY A 598 9.45 -36.11 -18.70
CA GLY A 598 9.94 -34.77 -18.37
C GLY A 598 11.36 -34.50 -18.86
N ARG A 599 11.87 -33.33 -18.51
CA ARG A 599 13.25 -32.90 -18.78
C ARG A 599 14.00 -32.60 -17.49
N ALA A 600 15.26 -32.98 -17.43
CA ALA A 600 16.12 -32.69 -16.28
C ALA A 600 16.40 -31.18 -16.17
N LEU A 601 16.34 -30.63 -14.96
CA LEU A 601 16.71 -29.27 -14.61
C LEU A 601 18.05 -29.20 -13.87
N GLU A 602 18.63 -30.36 -13.54
CA GLU A 602 19.88 -30.52 -12.82
C GLU A 602 20.80 -31.53 -13.51
N ASP A 603 22.10 -31.37 -13.26
CA ASP A 603 23.11 -32.35 -13.67
C ASP A 603 23.18 -33.48 -12.63
N PHE A 604 23.30 -34.72 -13.11
CA PHE A 604 23.57 -35.87 -12.26
C PHE A 604 24.56 -36.81 -12.95
N ASP A 605 25.76 -36.88 -12.38
CA ASP A 605 26.88 -37.70 -12.84
C ASP A 605 27.32 -38.74 -11.79
N GLY A 606 26.53 -38.90 -10.72
CA GLY A 606 26.84 -39.80 -9.60
C GLY A 606 27.72 -39.19 -8.52
N SER A 607 28.20 -37.95 -8.69
CA SER A 607 29.02 -37.23 -7.71
C SER A 607 28.25 -36.16 -6.92
N SER A 608 27.07 -35.74 -7.39
CA SER A 608 26.19 -34.80 -6.72
C SER A 608 25.33 -35.51 -5.66
N SER A 609 25.83 -35.59 -4.43
CA SER A 609 24.98 -35.88 -3.26
C SER A 609 24.20 -34.62 -2.89
N VAL A 610 23.10 -34.33 -3.57
CA VAL A 610 22.31 -33.14 -3.25
C VAL A 610 20.84 -33.52 -3.14
N LEU A 611 20.32 -33.38 -1.91
CA LEU A 611 18.90 -33.34 -1.52
C LEU A 611 18.13 -34.67 -1.41
N ALA A 612 18.74 -35.69 -0.81
CA ALA A 612 17.96 -36.75 -0.16
C ALA A 612 18.13 -36.60 1.35
N TYR A 613 17.12 -36.07 2.05
CA TYR A 613 16.65 -36.47 3.40
C TYR A 613 15.95 -35.35 4.18
N PHE A 614 16.04 -34.08 3.78
CA PHE A 614 15.36 -33.00 4.51
C PHE A 614 14.13 -32.49 3.76
N SER A 615 12.96 -32.69 4.36
CA SER A 615 11.81 -31.80 4.13
C SER A 615 12.06 -30.49 4.89
N PRO A 616 11.73 -29.31 4.35
CA PRO A 616 12.18 -28.03 4.94
C PRO A 616 11.68 -27.70 6.35
N ASN A 617 10.73 -28.45 6.93
CA ASN A 617 9.99 -28.03 8.13
C ASN A 617 9.86 -29.10 9.23
N GLN A 618 10.88 -29.94 9.48
CA GLN A 618 10.90 -30.81 10.67
C GLN A 618 12.17 -30.56 11.49
N GLU A 619 12.02 -30.16 12.75
CA GLU A 619 13.09 -30.21 13.74
C GLU A 619 13.43 -31.68 14.02
N ALA A 620 14.61 -32.14 13.59
CA ALA A 620 15.09 -33.48 13.88
C ALA A 620 15.86 -33.49 15.20
N SER A 621 15.56 -34.45 16.08
CA SER A 621 16.30 -34.63 17.32
C SER A 621 17.73 -35.12 17.06
N GLU A 622 18.65 -34.81 17.98
CA GLU A 622 20.06 -35.23 17.89
C GLU A 622 20.21 -36.77 17.81
N GLY A 623 19.22 -37.52 18.31
CA GLY A 623 19.15 -38.98 18.20
C GLY A 623 18.81 -39.49 16.80
N GLU A 624 17.95 -38.79 16.06
CA GLU A 624 17.57 -39.15 14.68
C GLU A 624 18.70 -38.83 13.70
N LEU A 625 19.39 -37.71 13.91
CA LEU A 625 20.60 -37.34 13.18
C LEU A 625 21.70 -38.40 13.32
N ASN A 626 21.89 -38.94 14.53
CA ASN A 626 22.90 -39.98 14.77
C ASN A 626 22.51 -41.34 14.16
N GLN A 627 21.23 -41.69 14.11
CA GLN A 627 20.78 -42.90 13.38
C GLN A 627 20.93 -42.78 11.85
N LEU A 628 20.77 -41.58 11.30
CA LEU A 628 21.01 -41.27 9.88
C LEU A 628 22.51 -41.31 9.52
N LEU A 629 23.37 -40.79 10.40
CA LEU A 629 24.83 -40.91 10.28
C LEU A 629 25.29 -42.36 10.30
N GLU A 630 24.71 -43.20 11.17
CA GLU A 630 25.02 -44.64 11.20
C GLU A 630 24.50 -45.40 9.96
N LYS A 631 23.36 -45.00 9.37
CA LYS A 631 22.86 -45.56 8.11
C LYS A 631 23.75 -45.16 6.91
N THR A 632 24.17 -43.90 6.86
CA THR A 632 25.03 -43.37 5.78
C THR A 632 26.41 -44.01 5.77
N GLN A 633 26.89 -44.49 6.92
CA GLN A 633 28.18 -45.21 7.03
C GLN A 633 28.10 -46.73 6.74
N LYS A 634 26.89 -47.32 6.63
CA LYS A 634 26.71 -48.77 6.47
C LYS A 634 26.25 -49.23 5.09
N GLU A 635 25.69 -48.35 4.27
CA GLU A 635 25.31 -48.68 2.88
C GLU A 635 26.33 -48.10 1.92
N SER A 636 26.99 -48.98 1.16
CA SER A 636 27.80 -48.59 0.01
C SER A 636 26.90 -47.80 -0.96
N VAL A 637 27.01 -46.46 -0.94
CA VAL A 637 26.26 -45.58 -1.82
C VAL A 637 26.52 -46.01 -3.25
N ASN A 638 25.49 -46.57 -3.89
CA ASN A 638 25.54 -46.89 -5.30
C ASN A 638 25.60 -45.54 -6.03
N THR A 639 26.78 -45.16 -6.51
CA THR A 639 27.04 -43.89 -7.19
C THR A 639 26.23 -43.71 -8.47
N ASN A 640 25.39 -44.68 -8.83
CA ASN A 640 24.60 -44.71 -10.06
C ASN A 640 23.13 -44.34 -9.84
N GLU A 641 22.69 -44.00 -8.62
CA GLU A 641 21.30 -43.64 -8.32
C GLU A 641 21.21 -42.31 -7.54
N GLY A 642 20.19 -41.50 -7.82
CA GLY A 642 20.02 -40.20 -7.18
C GLY A 642 18.63 -39.60 -7.36
N LYS A 643 18.49 -38.31 -7.03
CA LYS A 643 17.31 -37.51 -7.36
C LYS A 643 17.77 -36.28 -8.14
N VAL A 644 17.01 -35.91 -9.17
CA VAL A 644 17.20 -34.66 -9.90
C VAL A 644 15.88 -33.93 -9.97
N MET A 645 15.95 -32.62 -10.05
CA MET A 645 14.78 -31.85 -10.44
C MET A 645 14.40 -32.09 -11.90
N ALA A 646 13.14 -32.43 -12.17
CA ALA A 646 12.59 -32.54 -13.51
C ALA A 646 11.43 -31.57 -13.73
N PHE A 647 11.37 -30.98 -14.93
CA PHE A 647 10.17 -30.32 -15.44
C PHE A 647 9.25 -31.39 -16.04
N VAL A 648 8.03 -31.50 -15.52
CA VAL A 648 7.03 -32.48 -15.97
C VAL A 648 6.62 -32.15 -17.40
N GLN A 649 6.90 -33.07 -18.31
CA GLN A 649 6.53 -32.97 -19.71
C GLN A 649 6.31 -34.39 -20.23
N THR A 650 5.09 -34.88 -20.09
CA THR A 650 4.72 -36.21 -20.56
C THR A 650 4.45 -36.16 -22.06
N GLY A 651 4.96 -37.14 -22.80
CA GLY A 651 4.80 -37.15 -24.25
C GLY A 651 5.64 -38.23 -24.92
N TYR A 652 5.88 -38.06 -26.21
CA TYR A 652 6.72 -38.96 -26.99
C TYR A 652 7.95 -38.23 -27.50
N TYR A 653 9.13 -38.67 -27.10
CA TYR A 653 10.39 -38.19 -27.64
C TYR A 653 10.76 -39.02 -28.86
N TRP A 654 11.06 -38.35 -29.97
CA TRP A 654 11.34 -38.97 -31.26
C TRP A 654 12.85 -39.16 -31.54
N GLY A 655 13.72 -38.84 -30.57
CA GLY A 655 15.17 -38.76 -30.76
C GLY A 655 15.66 -37.33 -31.03
N GLU A 656 16.90 -37.01 -30.64
CA GLU A 656 17.66 -35.96 -31.34
C GLU A 656 17.83 -36.46 -32.77
N GLY A 657 17.56 -35.60 -33.76
CA GLY A 657 17.51 -35.99 -35.17
C GLY A 657 18.67 -36.93 -35.52
N LEU A 658 18.33 -38.13 -36.01
CA LEU A 658 19.28 -39.18 -36.39
C LEU A 658 20.50 -38.55 -37.09
N THR A 659 21.70 -38.88 -36.65
CA THR A 659 22.92 -38.47 -37.35
C THR A 659 22.85 -38.97 -38.81
N GLU A 660 23.42 -38.24 -39.78
CA GLU A 660 23.45 -38.68 -41.18
C GLU A 660 24.03 -40.10 -41.35
N GLU A 661 24.90 -40.51 -40.42
CA GLU A 661 25.53 -41.83 -40.37
C GLU A 661 24.52 -42.93 -39.96
N GLU A 662 23.68 -42.67 -38.95
CA GLU A 662 22.63 -43.59 -38.49
C GLU A 662 21.40 -43.60 -39.43
N GLN A 663 21.08 -42.49 -40.09
CA GLN A 663 20.04 -42.46 -41.14
C GLN A 663 20.44 -43.31 -42.34
N ASN A 664 21.72 -43.26 -42.74
CA ASN A 664 22.25 -44.08 -43.83
C ASN A 664 22.30 -45.57 -43.44
N ASP A 665 22.65 -45.90 -42.20
CA ASP A 665 22.72 -47.30 -41.74
C ASP A 665 21.33 -47.94 -41.59
N LEU A 666 20.32 -47.16 -41.17
CA LEU A 666 18.91 -47.58 -41.15
C LEU A 666 18.31 -47.70 -42.56
N TRP A 667 18.66 -46.79 -43.49
CA TRP A 667 18.30 -46.88 -44.91
C TRP A 667 18.93 -48.11 -45.58
N GLU A 668 20.18 -48.43 -45.27
CA GLU A 668 20.88 -49.62 -45.78
C GLU A 668 20.30 -50.92 -45.19
N THR A 669 19.92 -50.92 -43.91
CA THR A 669 19.44 -52.13 -43.20
C THR A 669 17.99 -52.47 -43.54
N TYR A 670 17.09 -51.48 -43.66
CA TYR A 670 15.67 -51.72 -43.98
C TYR A 670 15.43 -52.13 -45.45
N PHE A 671 16.28 -51.69 -46.39
CA PHE A 671 16.12 -52.01 -47.81
C PHE A 671 16.90 -53.23 -48.29
N LYS A 672 17.85 -53.77 -47.51
CA LYS A 672 18.58 -55.01 -47.86
C LYS A 672 17.99 -56.29 -47.27
N THR A 673 17.15 -56.23 -46.23
CA THR A 673 16.64 -57.45 -45.55
C THR A 673 15.23 -57.91 -45.93
N SER A 674 14.54 -57.21 -46.83
CA SER A 674 13.17 -57.57 -47.28
C SER A 674 13.07 -58.05 -48.73
N SER A 675 14.16 -58.58 -49.30
CA SER A 675 14.13 -59.16 -50.66
C SER A 675 13.72 -60.64 -50.74
N ASN A 676 13.17 -61.27 -49.69
CA ASN A 676 12.87 -62.70 -49.79
C ASN A 676 11.79 -63.30 -48.86
N GLN A 677 10.64 -62.65 -48.65
CA GLN A 677 9.45 -63.37 -48.15
C GLN A 677 8.13 -62.88 -48.76
N THR A 678 7.50 -63.74 -49.56
CA THR A 678 6.10 -63.69 -49.98
C THR A 678 5.17 -64.10 -48.83
N LEU A 679 4.24 -63.22 -48.42
CA LEU A 679 3.05 -63.55 -47.62
C LEU A 679 1.86 -62.63 -48.01
N PRO A 680 0.59 -63.03 -47.75
CA PRO A 680 -0.48 -63.12 -48.75
C PRO A 680 -1.42 -61.91 -48.81
N ALA A 681 -2.19 -61.83 -49.91
CA ALA A 681 -3.22 -60.82 -50.15
C ALA A 681 -4.33 -60.84 -49.09
N ILE A 682 -4.56 -59.69 -48.45
CA ILE A 682 -5.75 -59.42 -47.64
C ILE A 682 -6.65 -58.47 -48.44
N ASN A 683 -7.85 -58.95 -48.73
CA ASN A 683 -8.91 -58.26 -49.48
C ASN A 683 -9.82 -57.56 -48.47
N VAL A 684 -9.92 -56.24 -48.52
CA VAL A 684 -10.86 -55.44 -47.71
C VAL A 684 -11.74 -54.63 -48.65
N SER A 685 -12.82 -55.28 -49.07
CA SER A 685 -13.89 -54.72 -49.89
C SER A 685 -15.20 -54.56 -49.11
N ASN A 686 -15.19 -54.35 -47.78
CA ASN A 686 -16.40 -54.15 -46.98
C ASN A 686 -16.16 -53.42 -45.63
N ILE A 687 -15.87 -52.11 -45.62
CA ILE A 687 -16.11 -51.27 -44.43
C ILE A 687 -16.75 -49.95 -44.89
N GLU A 688 -18.07 -49.84 -44.67
CA GLU A 688 -18.85 -48.61 -44.73
C GLU A 688 -18.68 -47.82 -43.42
N LEU A 689 -18.56 -46.49 -43.50
CA LEU A 689 -18.87 -45.58 -42.41
C LEU A 689 -19.88 -44.54 -42.91
N LYS A 690 -20.89 -44.30 -42.07
CA LYS A 690 -22.20 -43.71 -42.38
C LYS A 690 -22.33 -42.42 -41.57
N ASP A 691 -22.38 -41.27 -42.25
CA ASP A 691 -22.65 -39.96 -41.63
C ASP A 691 -24.15 -39.73 -41.40
N PRO A 692 -24.56 -39.05 -40.30
CA PRO A 692 -25.83 -38.33 -40.23
C PRO A 692 -25.64 -36.79 -40.34
N ALA A 693 -26.55 -36.17 -41.09
CA ALA A 693 -26.63 -34.75 -41.47
C ALA A 693 -27.11 -33.81 -40.32
N PRO A 694 -27.15 -32.46 -40.52
CA PRO A 694 -28.30 -31.81 -41.20
C PRO A 694 -27.90 -30.58 -42.07
N GLU A 695 -28.41 -30.41 -43.30
CA GLU A 695 -29.64 -29.71 -43.77
C GLU A 695 -29.36 -28.38 -44.51
N GLU A 696 -29.67 -28.43 -45.82
CA GLU A 696 -30.27 -27.46 -46.75
C GLU A 696 -29.59 -26.12 -47.21
N ILE A 697 -28.89 -26.20 -48.38
CA ILE A 697 -29.02 -25.52 -49.72
C ILE A 697 -29.85 -24.19 -49.85
N PRO A 698 -29.69 -23.29 -50.90
CA PRO A 698 -28.93 -23.44 -52.17
C PRO A 698 -28.33 -22.20 -52.93
N GLU A 699 -27.56 -22.54 -54.00
CA GLU A 699 -27.51 -21.97 -55.38
C GLU A 699 -26.79 -20.61 -55.66
N ILE A 700 -26.01 -20.37 -56.73
CA ILE A 700 -26.08 -20.72 -58.17
C ILE A 700 -24.67 -20.65 -58.82
N ASP A 701 -24.40 -21.49 -59.83
CA ASP A 701 -23.30 -21.39 -60.82
C ASP A 701 -23.85 -20.95 -62.20
N PRO A 702 -23.08 -20.21 -63.02
CA PRO A 702 -23.11 -20.48 -64.45
C PRO A 702 -21.72 -20.53 -65.12
N LEU A 703 -21.33 -21.75 -65.50
CA LEU A 703 -21.15 -22.25 -66.88
C LEU A 703 -20.17 -21.56 -67.88
N VAL A 704 -19.53 -22.45 -68.67
CA VAL A 704 -18.83 -22.29 -69.98
C VAL A 704 -17.34 -21.95 -69.85
N GLY A 705 -16.35 -22.75 -70.28
CA GLY A 705 -16.29 -23.92 -71.16
C GLY A 705 -15.23 -23.68 -72.25
N LEU A 706 -14.19 -24.50 -72.38
CA LEU A 706 -13.65 -24.98 -73.66
C LEU A 706 -12.44 -25.92 -73.50
N ASN A 707 -12.48 -26.91 -74.39
CA ASN A 707 -11.68 -28.11 -74.50
C ASN A 707 -10.68 -27.91 -75.68
N ILE A 708 -9.81 -28.91 -75.92
CA ILE A 708 -9.07 -29.21 -77.18
C ILE A 708 -7.56 -28.84 -77.24
N THR A 709 -6.76 -29.85 -76.88
CA THR A 709 -5.60 -30.47 -77.57
C THR A 709 -4.75 -29.69 -78.58
N GLY A 710 -3.42 -29.83 -78.45
CA GLY A 710 -2.45 -29.67 -79.55
C GLY A 710 -0.99 -29.83 -79.11
N GLU A 711 -0.37 -30.97 -79.43
CA GLU A 711 1.09 -31.06 -79.62
C GLU A 711 1.52 -30.08 -80.72
N VAL A 712 2.79 -29.61 -80.69
CA VAL A 712 3.73 -29.47 -81.83
C VAL A 712 4.82 -28.40 -81.57
N TYR A 713 6.05 -28.91 -81.54
CA TYR A 713 7.33 -28.37 -82.04
C TYR A 713 8.02 -27.14 -81.42
N SER A 714 9.28 -27.41 -81.08
CA SER A 714 10.42 -26.50 -81.13
C SER A 714 10.64 -25.89 -82.53
N PRO A 715 11.33 -24.74 -82.59
CA PRO A 715 12.27 -24.49 -83.67
C PRO A 715 13.69 -24.25 -83.14
N GLU A 716 14.63 -24.88 -83.84
CA GLU A 716 16.07 -24.80 -83.69
C GLU A 716 16.69 -23.50 -84.22
N SER A 717 17.91 -23.26 -83.74
CA SER A 717 19.15 -23.10 -84.53
C SER A 717 19.88 -21.76 -84.44
N GLY A 718 21.18 -21.85 -84.12
CA GLY A 718 22.07 -20.69 -84.06
C GLY A 718 23.54 -20.91 -83.70
N ASN A 719 24.10 -22.11 -83.91
CA ASN A 719 25.50 -22.43 -84.25
C ASN A 719 26.74 -22.04 -83.40
N SER A 720 27.67 -23.01 -83.42
CA SER A 720 29.12 -23.01 -83.14
C SER A 720 29.56 -23.19 -81.67
N ALA A 721 30.48 -24.09 -81.29
CA ALA A 721 31.18 -25.19 -81.96
C ALA A 721 31.85 -26.10 -80.89
N ALA A 722 31.93 -27.41 -81.19
CA ALA A 722 32.95 -28.42 -80.82
C ALA A 722 33.44 -28.52 -79.34
N PHE A 723 33.45 -29.67 -78.66
CA PHE A 723 34.28 -30.87 -78.92
C PHE A 723 33.89 -31.98 -77.90
N VAL A 724 33.98 -33.25 -78.30
CA VAL A 724 33.97 -34.51 -77.51
C VAL A 724 35.33 -35.20 -77.80
N PRO A 725 35.95 -36.15 -77.04
CA PRO A 725 35.76 -36.76 -75.69
C PRO A 725 37.10 -36.81 -74.86
N GLU A 726 37.17 -37.73 -73.86
CA GLU A 726 38.39 -38.36 -73.26
C GLU A 726 39.07 -37.58 -72.10
N THR A 727 39.28 -38.12 -70.88
CA THR A 727 39.84 -39.42 -70.44
C THR A 727 39.57 -39.66 -68.93
N LYS A 728 39.35 -40.91 -68.52
CA LYS A 728 39.74 -41.44 -67.18
C LYS A 728 41.28 -41.66 -67.20
N PRO A 729 42.08 -41.67 -66.10
CA PRO A 729 41.75 -42.22 -64.78
C PRO A 729 42.47 -41.57 -63.55
N SER A 730 42.28 -42.22 -62.39
CA SER A 730 43.25 -42.47 -61.30
C SER A 730 43.66 -41.36 -60.32
N SER A 731 43.20 -41.56 -59.07
CA SER A 731 43.95 -41.49 -57.80
C SER A 731 44.92 -40.34 -57.54
N ALA A 732 44.59 -39.50 -56.55
CA ALA A 732 45.36 -39.40 -55.30
C ALA A 732 44.77 -38.31 -54.40
N SER A 733 44.64 -38.65 -53.13
CA SER A 733 44.30 -37.80 -51.99
C SER A 733 45.19 -36.56 -51.88
N PHE A 734 44.56 -35.39 -51.73
CA PHE A 734 45.08 -34.28 -50.94
C PHE A 734 43.93 -33.65 -50.16
N ALA A 735 43.92 -33.89 -48.85
CA ALA A 735 43.15 -33.08 -47.91
C ALA A 735 43.85 -31.73 -47.77
N PHE A 736 43.22 -30.68 -48.27
CA PHE A 736 43.37 -29.34 -47.73
C PHE A 736 42.01 -28.96 -47.15
N GLY A 737 42.01 -28.59 -45.86
CA GLY A 737 40.83 -28.12 -45.16
C GLY A 737 40.19 -26.92 -45.83
N THR A 738 38.97 -26.61 -45.38
CA THR A 738 38.04 -25.58 -45.87
C THR A 738 37.08 -26.03 -46.98
N PHE A 739 36.05 -26.79 -46.57
CA PHE A 739 34.69 -26.59 -47.10
C PHE A 739 33.65 -26.38 -45.99
N SER A 740 34.07 -25.94 -44.80
CA SER A 740 33.17 -25.33 -43.81
C SER A 740 32.79 -23.88 -44.17
N LYS A 741 32.84 -23.47 -45.45
CA LYS A 741 32.59 -22.05 -45.80
C LYS A 741 32.12 -21.71 -47.23
N LEU A 742 31.46 -22.61 -47.95
CA LEU A 742 30.72 -22.27 -49.19
C LEU A 742 29.54 -23.25 -49.34
N LEU A 743 28.27 -22.87 -49.41
CA LEU A 743 27.71 -21.56 -49.72
C LEU A 743 26.26 -21.53 -49.20
N ALA A 744 26.01 -20.75 -48.15
CA ALA A 744 24.67 -20.30 -47.75
C ALA A 744 24.03 -19.35 -48.79
N ASP A 745 24.70 -19.11 -49.92
CA ASP A 745 24.33 -18.06 -50.87
C ASP A 745 23.59 -18.59 -52.11
N ARG A 746 22.48 -19.32 -51.92
CA ARG A 746 21.28 -19.33 -52.79
C ARG A 746 20.58 -20.69 -52.82
N ILE A 747 19.67 -20.91 -51.87
CA ILE A 747 18.49 -21.74 -52.17
C ILE A 747 17.53 -20.87 -52.98
N LYS A 748 17.38 -21.13 -54.29
CA LYS A 748 16.27 -20.61 -55.09
C LYS A 748 15.02 -21.47 -54.82
N ALA A 749 14.40 -21.31 -53.66
CA ALA A 749 13.08 -21.86 -53.39
C ALA A 749 12.04 -20.83 -53.85
N GLY A 750 11.11 -21.23 -54.71
CA GLY A 750 10.08 -20.32 -55.24
C GLY A 750 9.07 -19.85 -54.19
N VAL A 751 8.86 -20.64 -53.13
CA VAL A 751 8.03 -20.33 -51.95
C VAL A 751 8.68 -21.02 -50.75
N VAL A 752 8.87 -20.29 -49.64
CA VAL A 752 9.30 -20.85 -48.35
C VAL A 752 8.26 -20.45 -47.32
N GLU A 753 7.55 -21.42 -46.76
CA GLU A 753 6.56 -21.21 -45.69
C GLU A 753 7.26 -21.49 -44.35
N VAL A 754 7.46 -20.44 -43.53
CA VAL A 754 8.21 -20.53 -42.26
C VAL A 754 7.25 -20.39 -41.09
N ASN A 755 6.91 -21.52 -40.46
CA ASN A 755 5.87 -21.57 -39.42
C ASN A 755 6.35 -21.16 -38.01
N THR A 756 7.64 -20.83 -37.81
CA THR A 756 8.21 -20.73 -36.45
C THR A 756 9.24 -19.62 -36.22
N LYS A 757 9.23 -18.55 -37.04
CA LYS A 757 10.07 -17.31 -37.01
C LYS A 757 11.28 -17.33 -37.95
N ILE A 758 11.56 -16.16 -38.56
CA ILE A 758 12.76 -15.90 -39.37
C ILE A 758 13.72 -15.06 -38.51
N ALA A 759 14.89 -15.60 -38.16
CA ALA A 759 15.96 -14.86 -37.51
C ALA A 759 17.11 -14.64 -38.51
N SER A 760 17.09 -13.49 -39.21
CA SER A 760 18.12 -13.11 -40.19
C SER A 760 18.58 -11.66 -39.95
N PRO A 761 19.90 -11.36 -40.02
CA PRO A 761 20.39 -9.99 -39.90
C PRO A 761 20.01 -9.11 -41.10
N ILE A 762 19.70 -9.69 -42.26
CA ILE A 762 19.22 -8.99 -43.46
C ILE A 762 18.07 -9.79 -44.09
N VAL A 763 16.96 -9.12 -44.41
CA VAL A 763 15.84 -9.70 -45.15
C VAL A 763 15.67 -8.93 -46.46
N GLU A 764 16.12 -9.53 -47.57
CA GLU A 764 15.90 -8.97 -48.92
C GLU A 764 14.58 -9.48 -49.49
N THR A 765 13.56 -8.62 -49.56
CA THR A 765 12.27 -8.95 -50.17
C THR A 765 11.77 -7.83 -51.08
N LYS A 766 10.99 -8.19 -52.10
CA LYS A 766 10.31 -7.22 -52.99
C LYS A 766 9.04 -6.66 -52.37
N LEU A 767 8.35 -7.44 -51.54
CA LEU A 767 7.08 -7.09 -50.93
C LEU A 767 7.01 -7.71 -49.53
N ILE A 768 6.56 -6.91 -48.57
CA ILE A 768 6.12 -7.37 -47.25
C ILE A 768 4.60 -7.15 -47.26
N SER A 769 3.81 -8.23 -47.17
CA SER A 769 2.34 -8.19 -47.16
C SER A 769 1.81 -9.08 -46.03
N PRO A 770 0.62 -8.78 -45.46
CA PRO A 770 -0.04 -9.70 -44.53
C PRO A 770 -0.39 -11.01 -45.25
N VAL A 771 -0.63 -12.06 -44.46
CA VAL A 771 -1.09 -13.36 -44.96
C VAL A 771 -2.47 -13.19 -45.59
N PRO A 772 -2.84 -13.95 -46.64
CA PRO A 772 -4.21 -13.96 -47.15
C PRO A 772 -5.21 -14.18 -46.01
N ASP A 773 -6.30 -13.41 -46.00
CA ASP A 773 -7.35 -13.35 -44.96
C ASP A 773 -7.01 -12.59 -43.67
N GLU A 774 -5.80 -12.05 -43.53
CA GLU A 774 -5.45 -11.06 -42.51
C GLU A 774 -5.29 -9.66 -43.11
N SER A 775 -5.79 -8.63 -42.42
CA SER A 775 -5.73 -7.25 -42.92
C SER A 775 -4.46 -6.49 -42.48
N ASN A 776 -3.76 -6.97 -41.44
CA ASN A 776 -2.76 -6.18 -40.71
C ASN A 776 -1.40 -6.89 -40.66
N ILE A 777 -0.31 -6.12 -40.75
CA ILE A 777 1.04 -6.57 -40.41
C ILE A 777 1.38 -6.03 -39.02
N ALA A 778 1.69 -6.91 -38.06
CA ALA A 778 2.14 -6.50 -36.73
C ALA A 778 3.68 -6.48 -36.64
N ILE A 779 4.27 -5.31 -36.37
CA ILE A 779 5.71 -5.14 -36.12
C ILE A 779 5.91 -4.75 -34.65
N ARG A 780 6.56 -5.61 -33.86
CA ARG A 780 6.86 -5.32 -32.45
C ARG A 780 8.25 -4.69 -32.30
N LEU A 781 8.31 -3.45 -31.82
CA LEU A 781 9.56 -2.72 -31.59
C LEU A 781 10.04 -2.92 -30.15
N GLY A 782 10.96 -3.88 -29.96
CA GLY A 782 11.57 -4.18 -28.66
C GLY A 782 11.16 -5.51 -28.03
N THR A 783 11.69 -5.77 -26.84
CA THR A 783 11.45 -6.98 -26.05
C THR A 783 11.13 -6.63 -24.61
N ARG A 784 10.11 -7.30 -24.05
CA ARG A 784 9.86 -7.30 -22.61
C ARG A 784 10.60 -8.49 -22.01
N ASP A 785 11.55 -8.22 -21.13
CA ASP A 785 12.17 -9.25 -20.32
C ASP A 785 11.28 -9.45 -19.08
N GLU A 786 10.48 -10.52 -19.08
CA GLU A 786 9.50 -10.81 -18.03
C GLU A 786 10.15 -11.10 -16.67
N VAL A 787 11.45 -11.39 -16.65
CA VAL A 787 12.20 -11.74 -15.42
C VAL A 787 12.83 -10.51 -14.76
N LEU A 788 13.20 -9.48 -15.55
CA LEU A 788 13.91 -8.29 -15.05
C LEU A 788 13.07 -7.02 -15.04
N GLY A 789 11.83 -7.06 -15.55
CA GLY A 789 10.98 -5.87 -15.66
C GLY A 789 11.55 -4.78 -16.58
N THR A 790 12.62 -5.06 -17.32
CA THR A 790 13.28 -4.10 -18.21
C THR A 790 12.76 -4.28 -19.64
N SER A 791 12.28 -3.18 -20.23
CA SER A 791 11.95 -3.10 -21.65
C SER A 791 13.15 -2.54 -22.40
N LYS A 792 13.69 -3.28 -23.37
CA LYS A 792 14.59 -2.69 -24.36
C LYS A 792 13.75 -2.02 -25.44
N ALA A 793 13.80 -0.69 -25.49
CA ALA A 793 13.15 0.11 -26.54
C ALA A 793 13.70 -0.28 -27.93
N GLY A 794 12.80 -0.42 -28.90
CA GLY A 794 13.12 -0.69 -30.30
C GLY A 794 12.70 0.47 -31.19
N LYS A 795 13.23 0.53 -32.41
CA LYS A 795 12.92 1.56 -33.41
C LYS A 795 12.83 0.96 -34.81
N LEU A 796 11.82 1.36 -35.58
CA LEU A 796 11.74 1.10 -37.02
C LEU A 796 12.40 2.26 -37.75
N SER A 797 13.52 2.02 -38.45
CA SER A 797 14.30 3.04 -39.16
C SER A 797 14.25 2.78 -40.67
N ILE A 798 13.90 3.79 -41.46
CA ILE A 798 14.01 3.81 -42.92
C ILE A 798 15.23 4.67 -43.25
N GLN A 799 16.19 4.11 -43.99
CA GLN A 799 17.47 4.76 -44.31
C GLN A 799 17.60 5.06 -45.80
N ASN A 800 18.35 6.11 -46.15
CA ASN A 800 18.77 6.38 -47.53
C ASN A 800 19.94 5.45 -47.95
N PRO A 801 20.35 5.46 -49.23
CA PRO A 801 21.48 4.66 -49.71
C PRO A 801 22.81 4.94 -48.98
N GLU A 802 22.95 6.10 -48.35
CA GLU A 802 24.11 6.51 -47.55
C GLU A 802 24.08 5.95 -46.11
N GLY A 803 23.00 5.26 -45.71
CA GLY A 803 22.80 4.69 -44.37
C GLY A 803 22.28 5.69 -43.33
N GLU A 804 21.91 6.90 -43.77
CA GLU A 804 21.33 7.92 -42.90
C GLU A 804 19.82 7.68 -42.75
N GLU A 805 19.30 7.85 -41.55
CA GLU A 805 17.87 7.71 -41.29
C GLU A 805 17.07 8.85 -41.92
N VAL A 806 16.08 8.50 -42.74
CA VAL A 806 15.16 9.45 -43.40
C VAL A 806 13.75 9.43 -42.84
N SER A 807 13.37 8.35 -42.16
CA SER A 807 12.15 8.29 -41.37
C SER A 807 12.27 7.23 -40.28
N SER A 808 11.59 7.44 -39.16
CA SER A 808 11.51 6.41 -38.13
C SER A 808 10.25 6.45 -37.30
N ILE A 809 9.95 5.33 -36.64
CA ILE A 809 8.93 5.20 -35.60
C ILE A 809 9.58 4.47 -34.41
N ASP A 810 9.51 5.05 -33.22
CA ASP A 810 10.02 4.40 -31.99
C ASP A 810 8.94 3.60 -31.25
N SER A 811 9.32 2.95 -30.14
CA SER A 811 8.40 2.16 -29.31
C SER A 811 7.35 2.99 -28.55
N GLU A 812 7.49 4.31 -28.50
CA GLU A 812 6.51 5.24 -27.90
C GLU A 812 5.51 5.77 -28.94
N GLY A 813 5.74 5.47 -30.22
CA GLY A 813 4.89 5.91 -31.33
C GLY A 813 5.29 7.27 -31.91
N ASN A 814 6.44 7.82 -31.52
CA ASN A 814 6.94 9.06 -32.12
C ASN A 814 7.45 8.76 -33.53
N ALA A 815 6.96 9.50 -34.52
CA ALA A 815 7.37 9.36 -35.92
C ALA A 815 8.20 10.58 -36.36
N THR A 816 9.37 10.35 -36.95
CA THR A 816 10.20 11.39 -37.56
C THR A 816 10.31 11.20 -39.07
N PHE A 817 10.37 12.30 -39.81
CA PHE A 817 10.61 12.32 -41.26
C PHE A 817 11.56 13.48 -41.57
N SER A 818 12.68 13.20 -42.24
CA SER A 818 13.63 14.25 -42.65
C SER A 818 13.26 14.91 -43.99
N GLY A 819 12.26 14.36 -44.69
CA GLY A 819 11.76 14.83 -45.99
C GLY A 819 10.36 15.47 -45.92
N THR A 820 9.65 15.43 -47.05
CA THR A 820 8.27 15.95 -47.17
C THR A 820 7.25 14.88 -46.82
N VAL A 821 6.27 15.21 -45.98
CA VAL A 821 5.08 14.39 -45.72
C VAL A 821 3.96 14.88 -46.64
N ASP A 822 3.58 14.09 -47.63
CA ASP A 822 2.41 14.34 -48.48
C ASP A 822 1.20 13.57 -47.91
N SER A 823 0.15 14.29 -47.52
CA SER A 823 -1.06 13.70 -46.93
C SER A 823 -2.31 14.39 -47.46
N GLN A 824 -3.37 13.61 -47.70
CA GLN A 824 -4.69 14.14 -48.05
C GLN A 824 -5.35 14.86 -46.87
N SER A 825 -5.08 14.43 -45.64
CA SER A 825 -5.61 15.03 -44.42
C SER A 825 -4.66 14.77 -43.25
N LEU A 826 -4.28 15.84 -42.55
CA LEU A 826 -3.56 15.76 -41.28
C LEU A 826 -4.55 16.06 -40.14
N ILE A 827 -4.84 15.06 -39.31
CA ILE A 827 -5.72 15.20 -38.14
C ILE A 827 -4.82 15.12 -36.90
N ALA A 828 -4.73 16.21 -36.15
CA ALA A 828 -3.97 16.27 -34.90
C ALA A 828 -4.79 17.07 -33.87
N LYS A 829 -4.68 16.68 -32.59
CA LYS A 829 -5.28 17.45 -31.49
C LYS A 829 -4.61 18.82 -31.35
N GLU A 830 -3.29 18.85 -31.53
CA GLU A 830 -2.46 20.04 -31.59
C GLU A 830 -1.40 19.84 -32.68
N ALA A 831 -1.17 20.85 -33.53
CA ALA A 831 -0.15 20.84 -34.57
C ALA A 831 0.71 22.09 -34.46
N SER A 832 1.99 21.94 -34.15
CA SER A 832 2.97 23.02 -34.15
C SER A 832 3.86 22.92 -35.39
N ILE A 833 4.06 24.04 -36.09
CA ILE A 833 4.93 24.12 -37.27
C ILE A 833 6.05 25.11 -36.94
N ALA A 834 7.29 24.61 -36.85
CA ALA A 834 8.46 25.46 -36.78
C ALA A 834 8.79 25.99 -38.19
N GLY A 835 8.41 27.24 -38.49
CA GLY A 835 8.72 27.88 -39.77
C GLY A 835 7.50 28.52 -40.45
N GLU A 836 7.45 28.47 -41.79
CA GLU A 836 6.41 29.09 -42.61
C GLU A 836 5.33 28.07 -43.02
N LEU A 837 4.07 28.28 -42.63
CA LEU A 837 2.92 27.54 -43.13
C LEU A 837 2.40 28.18 -44.43
N ARG A 838 2.62 27.53 -45.57
CA ARG A 838 2.05 27.91 -46.87
C ARG A 838 0.77 27.12 -47.14
N ALA A 839 -0.38 27.70 -46.80
CA ALA A 839 -1.68 27.09 -47.04
C ALA A 839 -2.50 27.89 -48.05
N GLY A 840 -3.19 27.22 -48.97
CA GLY A 840 -4.09 27.88 -49.92
C GLY A 840 -5.31 28.50 -49.24
N ARG A 841 -5.89 27.80 -48.25
CA ARG A 841 -6.97 28.30 -47.40
C ARG A 841 -6.83 27.71 -46.00
N ILE A 842 -6.91 28.58 -44.99
CA ILE A 842 -7.00 28.21 -43.58
C ILE A 842 -8.43 28.51 -43.13
N ILE A 843 -9.11 27.53 -42.53
CA ILE A 843 -10.41 27.72 -41.86
C ILE A 843 -10.16 27.42 -40.40
N ALA A 844 -10.34 28.42 -39.55
CA ALA A 844 -10.16 28.32 -38.10
C ALA A 844 -11.17 29.24 -37.41
N ASP A 845 -11.55 28.90 -36.18
CA ASP A 845 -12.39 29.75 -35.34
C ASP A 845 -11.65 31.06 -34.97
N GLU A 846 -10.32 31.00 -34.84
CA GLU A 846 -9.44 32.15 -34.61
C GLU A 846 -8.09 31.99 -35.31
N ILE A 847 -7.54 33.08 -35.89
CA ILE A 847 -6.17 33.17 -36.41
C ILE A 847 -5.50 34.39 -35.75
N VAL A 848 -4.57 34.14 -34.82
CA VAL A 848 -3.84 35.20 -34.09
C VAL A 848 -2.54 35.53 -34.82
N ASN A 849 -2.40 36.75 -35.34
CA ASN A 849 -1.16 37.22 -35.97
C ASN A 849 -0.42 38.20 -35.04
N ASN A 850 0.74 37.77 -34.53
CA ASN A 850 1.53 38.54 -33.56
C ASN A 850 2.66 39.40 -34.17
N GLN A 851 2.69 39.62 -35.49
CA GLN A 851 3.73 40.44 -36.14
C GLN A 851 3.15 41.70 -36.78
N GLN A 852 3.30 42.82 -36.07
CA GLN A 852 3.00 44.16 -36.55
C GLN A 852 4.27 44.83 -37.12
N SER A 853 4.39 44.89 -38.47
CA SER A 853 4.73 46.13 -39.22
C SER A 853 5.00 45.90 -40.72
N ALA A 854 4.17 46.58 -41.55
CA ALA A 854 4.46 47.22 -42.84
C ALA A 854 5.04 46.33 -43.99
N VAL A 855 4.50 46.27 -45.21
CA VAL A 855 4.16 47.35 -46.17
C VAL A 855 3.35 46.74 -47.34
N ASN A 856 2.25 47.42 -47.68
CA ASN A 856 1.58 47.61 -48.99
C ASN A 856 1.46 46.44 -50.00
N ASN A 857 0.21 46.14 -50.37
CA ASN A 857 -0.22 46.24 -51.76
C ASN A 857 -1.74 46.54 -51.87
N GLU A 858 -1.99 47.82 -52.17
CA GLU A 858 -2.95 48.34 -53.15
C GLU A 858 -4.48 48.15 -53.00
N GLN A 859 -5.10 49.31 -52.71
CA GLN A 859 -6.22 49.96 -53.42
C GLN A 859 -7.62 50.03 -52.76
N SER A 860 -7.85 51.22 -52.16
CA SER A 860 -9.00 52.12 -52.38
C SER A 860 -10.15 52.11 -51.36
N ILE A 861 -10.01 52.89 -50.28
CA ILE A 861 -11.12 53.41 -49.46
C ILE A 861 -11.58 54.76 -50.05
N THR A 862 -12.90 54.95 -50.13
CA THR A 862 -13.58 56.04 -50.83
C THR A 862 -13.86 57.25 -49.94
N ARG A 863 -14.07 58.43 -50.55
CA ARG A 863 -14.33 59.72 -49.87
C ARG A 863 -15.49 59.67 -48.86
N LYS A 864 -16.46 58.76 -49.04
CA LYS A 864 -17.59 58.58 -48.13
C LYS A 864 -17.17 58.01 -46.77
N GLU A 865 -16.13 57.17 -46.75
CA GLU A 865 -15.59 56.57 -45.52
C GLU A 865 -14.72 57.58 -44.75
N ILE A 866 -14.17 58.61 -45.42
CA ILE A 866 -13.45 59.72 -44.76
C ILE A 866 -14.43 60.65 -44.01
N GLU A 867 -15.62 60.89 -44.56
CA GLU A 867 -16.63 61.77 -43.94
C GLU A 867 -17.28 61.11 -42.70
N GLU A 868 -17.43 59.78 -42.69
CA GLU A 868 -17.92 59.04 -41.51
C GLU A 868 -16.90 58.99 -40.36
N ILE A 869 -15.60 58.97 -40.66
CA ILE A 869 -14.53 59.03 -39.65
C ILE A 869 -14.42 60.44 -39.05
N LEU A 870 -14.62 61.49 -39.86
CA LEU A 870 -14.57 62.87 -39.39
C LEU A 870 -15.74 63.20 -38.45
N HIS A 871 -16.93 62.66 -38.72
CA HIS A 871 -18.11 62.84 -37.86
C HIS A 871 -17.98 62.13 -36.50
N LYS A 872 -17.28 60.99 -36.43
CA LYS A 872 -16.98 60.31 -35.15
C LYS A 872 -15.92 61.05 -34.33
N ALA A 873 -14.91 61.63 -34.98
CA ALA A 873 -13.88 62.43 -34.31
C ALA A 873 -14.44 63.75 -33.72
N GLU A 874 -15.44 64.36 -34.37
CA GLU A 874 -16.14 65.54 -33.86
C GLU A 874 -17.07 65.22 -32.67
N GLU A 875 -17.68 64.03 -32.63
CA GLU A 875 -18.45 63.55 -31.45
C GLU A 875 -17.54 63.24 -30.25
N GLU A 876 -16.36 62.66 -30.48
CA GLU A 876 -15.39 62.36 -29.43
C GLU A 876 -14.70 63.62 -28.85
N GLN A 877 -14.49 64.67 -29.67
CA GLN A 877 -14.03 65.98 -29.16
C GLN A 877 -15.07 66.70 -28.31
N LYS A 878 -16.36 66.45 -28.54
CA LYS A 878 -17.47 66.99 -27.73
C LYS A 878 -17.56 66.30 -26.37
N LEU A 879 -17.30 64.99 -26.33
CA LEU A 879 -17.27 64.20 -25.09
C LEU A 879 -16.08 64.59 -24.18
N MET A 880 -14.94 65.01 -24.75
CA MET A 880 -13.80 65.51 -23.97
C MET A 880 -14.00 66.95 -23.43
N ALA A 881 -14.97 67.70 -23.94
CA ALA A 881 -15.33 69.02 -23.40
C ALA A 881 -16.34 68.92 -22.24
N GLU A 882 -17.15 67.86 -22.18
CA GLU A 882 -18.13 67.59 -21.11
C GLU A 882 -17.52 66.79 -19.93
N ALA A 883 -16.40 66.09 -20.13
CA ALA A 883 -15.69 65.33 -19.09
C ALA A 883 -14.92 66.20 -18.06
N LYS A 884 -14.98 67.54 -18.15
CA LYS A 884 -14.27 68.46 -17.24
C LYS A 884 -15.07 68.91 -16.01
N THR A 885 -16.30 68.42 -15.80
CA THR A 885 -17.17 68.81 -14.68
C THR A 885 -17.85 67.66 -13.93
N TRP A 886 -17.37 66.42 -14.05
CA TRP A 886 -17.86 65.33 -13.19
C TRP A 886 -16.96 65.13 -11.98
N GLU A 887 -17.32 65.79 -10.89
CA GLU A 887 -17.04 65.28 -9.54
C GLU A 887 -17.80 63.95 -9.39
N ILE A 888 -17.08 62.83 -9.34
CA ILE A 888 -17.63 61.58 -8.83
C ILE A 888 -17.20 61.48 -7.38
N ASP A 889 -18.17 61.84 -6.55
CA ASP A 889 -18.17 61.71 -5.11
C ASP A 889 -18.28 60.22 -4.71
N THR A 890 -17.59 59.90 -3.64
CA THR A 890 -17.47 58.64 -2.92
C THR A 890 -18.80 57.86 -2.82
N VAL A 891 -18.87 56.62 -3.35
CA VAL A 891 -19.90 55.64 -2.97
C VAL A 891 -19.22 54.44 -2.33
N ALA A 892 -19.21 54.47 -1.00
CA ALA A 892 -19.15 53.27 -0.18
C ALA A 892 -20.45 52.48 -0.38
N SER A 893 -20.40 51.37 -1.11
CA SER A 893 -21.16 50.16 -0.80
C SER A 893 -20.61 49.02 -1.64
N SER A 894 -20.11 48.00 -0.95
CA SER A 894 -19.69 46.73 -1.51
C SER A 894 -20.88 46.01 -2.16
N GLN A 895 -20.99 46.11 -3.49
CA GLN A 895 -21.74 45.17 -4.30
C GLN A 895 -20.89 44.86 -5.53
N GLY A 896 -20.56 43.58 -5.68
CA GLY A 896 -19.54 43.09 -6.62
C GLY A 896 -19.86 43.39 -8.08
N LEU A 897 -18.80 43.66 -8.84
CA LEU A 897 -18.79 43.53 -10.29
C LEU A 897 -19.03 42.07 -10.65
N GLY A 898 -20.27 41.71 -10.99
CA GLY A 898 -20.59 40.42 -11.58
C GLY A 898 -20.16 40.38 -13.04
N VAL A 899 -19.00 39.78 -13.33
CA VAL A 899 -18.62 39.36 -14.69
C VAL A 899 -18.99 37.89 -14.79
N SER A 900 -20.04 37.55 -15.54
CA SER A 900 -20.64 36.21 -15.49
C SER A 900 -19.86 35.12 -16.20
N ASP A 901 -18.97 35.46 -17.16
CA ASP A 901 -18.40 34.42 -18.03
C ASP A 901 -16.87 34.49 -18.24
N SER A 902 -16.26 35.65 -18.53
CA SER A 902 -14.78 35.79 -18.57
C SER A 902 -14.35 37.26 -18.62
N LEU A 903 -13.29 37.61 -17.90
CA LEU A 903 -12.64 38.92 -17.95
C LEU A 903 -11.30 38.78 -18.70
N ALA A 904 -11.22 39.27 -19.94
CA ALA A 904 -9.98 39.31 -20.71
C ALA A 904 -9.22 40.62 -20.41
N ILE A 905 -8.07 40.52 -19.75
CA ILE A 905 -7.19 41.64 -19.45
C ILE A 905 -6.03 41.64 -20.46
N ILE A 906 -5.88 42.72 -21.22
CA ILE A 906 -4.96 42.81 -22.37
C ILE A 906 -3.53 43.21 -21.94
N LYS A 907 -3.33 43.69 -20.71
CA LYS A 907 -2.01 44.14 -20.21
C LYS A 907 -1.75 43.80 -18.76
N SER A 908 -2.50 44.40 -17.84
CA SER A 908 -2.33 44.12 -16.41
C SER A 908 -3.64 44.31 -15.65
N PHE A 909 -3.85 43.46 -14.66
CA PHE A 909 -4.95 43.55 -13.72
C PHE A 909 -4.36 43.71 -12.33
N SER A 910 -4.47 44.94 -11.82
CA SER A 910 -4.03 45.30 -10.48
C SER A 910 -5.25 45.48 -9.58
N ILE A 911 -5.32 44.72 -8.49
CA ILE A 911 -6.25 45.00 -7.39
C ILE A 911 -5.45 45.72 -6.31
N GLY A 912 -5.68 47.03 -6.17
CA GLY A 912 -4.92 47.87 -5.26
C GLY A 912 -3.45 48.04 -5.67
N ALA A 913 -2.58 48.34 -4.70
CA ALA A 913 -1.15 48.53 -4.94
C ALA A 913 -0.33 47.23 -4.84
N ASP A 914 -0.94 46.11 -4.42
CA ASP A 914 -0.20 44.97 -3.87
C ASP A 914 -0.28 43.68 -4.69
N PHE A 915 -1.34 43.50 -5.49
CA PHE A 915 -1.56 42.29 -6.31
C PHE A 915 -1.64 42.66 -7.80
N VAL A 916 -0.64 42.24 -8.57
CA VAL A 916 -0.52 42.54 -10.00
C VAL A 916 -0.39 41.24 -10.79
N ILE A 917 -1.35 40.99 -11.68
CA ILE A 917 -1.23 40.01 -12.76
C ILE A 917 -0.76 40.79 -13.99
N ASP A 918 0.47 40.54 -14.43
CA ASP A 918 1.11 41.24 -15.54
C ASP A 918 1.44 40.26 -16.67
N SER A 919 1.05 40.64 -17.89
CA SER A 919 1.55 40.06 -19.12
C SER A 919 2.54 41.04 -19.75
N SER A 920 3.81 40.97 -19.31
CA SER A 920 4.89 41.78 -19.86
C SER A 920 5.81 40.93 -20.74
N LEU A 921 6.71 41.60 -21.45
CA LEU A 921 7.79 40.92 -22.17
C LEU A 921 9.02 40.89 -21.27
N ASP A 922 9.67 39.74 -21.18
CA ASP A 922 10.99 39.65 -20.57
C ASP A 922 12.01 40.51 -21.37
N PRO A 923 13.24 40.73 -20.85
CA PRO A 923 14.28 41.48 -21.58
C PRO A 923 14.65 40.90 -22.95
N ASN A 924 14.24 39.67 -23.27
CA ASN A 924 14.45 38.97 -24.54
C ASN A 924 13.19 38.95 -25.42
N ASN A 925 12.20 39.80 -25.12
CA ASN A 925 10.94 39.92 -25.86
C ASN A 925 10.04 38.66 -25.83
N GLN A 926 10.17 37.81 -24.82
CA GLN A 926 9.30 36.65 -24.60
C GLN A 926 8.13 37.02 -23.70
N PRO A 927 6.89 36.55 -23.99
CA PRO A 927 5.74 36.78 -23.14
C PRO A 927 5.92 36.13 -21.77
N LEU A 928 5.88 36.95 -20.72
CA LEU A 928 5.99 36.55 -19.32
C LEU A 928 4.64 36.82 -18.64
N THR A 929 3.98 35.78 -18.14
CA THR A 929 2.80 35.93 -17.29
C THR A 929 3.21 35.66 -15.85
N THR A 930 3.05 36.64 -14.97
CA THR A 930 3.49 36.53 -13.58
C THR A 930 2.37 36.89 -12.60
N ILE A 931 2.42 36.28 -11.42
CA ILE A 931 1.63 36.68 -10.25
C ILE A 931 2.62 37.25 -9.25
N ASN A 932 2.62 38.58 -9.09
CA ASN A 932 3.53 39.25 -8.17
C ASN A 932 2.75 39.79 -6.96
N THR A 933 3.33 39.61 -5.77
CA THR A 933 2.88 40.25 -4.54
C THR A 933 3.96 41.21 -4.06
N LEU A 934 3.63 42.48 -3.89
CA LEU A 934 4.64 43.54 -3.67
C LEU A 934 4.93 43.82 -2.19
N SER A 935 3.98 43.53 -1.30
CA SER A 935 4.06 43.89 0.13
C SER A 935 3.82 42.73 1.10
N ALA A 936 3.40 41.56 0.61
CA ALA A 936 3.19 40.35 1.41
C ALA A 936 3.45 39.09 0.58
N PRO A 937 3.73 37.92 1.18
CA PRO A 937 3.84 36.66 0.45
C PRO A 937 2.51 36.21 -0.16
N LEU A 938 2.54 35.61 -1.35
CA LEU A 938 1.38 34.95 -1.94
C LEU A 938 0.99 33.72 -1.11
N LYS A 939 -0.23 33.70 -0.57
CA LYS A 939 -0.82 32.53 0.09
C LYS A 939 -1.82 31.85 -0.85
N LEU A 940 -1.69 30.54 -1.03
CA LEU A 940 -2.63 29.70 -1.78
C LEU A 940 -3.29 28.73 -0.78
N GLN A 941 -4.63 28.64 -0.80
CA GLN A 941 -5.40 27.76 0.11
C GLN A 941 -5.03 27.92 1.60
N SER A 942 -5.02 29.16 2.13
CA SER A 942 -4.60 29.42 3.52
C SER A 942 -5.48 28.79 4.61
N LEU A 943 -6.67 28.30 4.24
CA LEU A 943 -7.58 27.59 5.15
C LEU A 943 -7.46 26.06 5.04
N ALA A 944 -6.63 25.56 4.11
CA ALA A 944 -6.46 24.13 3.82
C ALA A 944 -7.79 23.37 3.59
N LEU A 945 -8.81 24.02 3.01
CA LEU A 945 -10.12 23.41 2.78
C LEU A 945 -10.14 22.52 1.52
N ALA A 946 -9.16 22.71 0.63
CA ALA A 946 -9.01 21.91 -0.57
C ALA A 946 -7.53 21.82 -1.01
N PRO A 947 -7.15 20.74 -1.71
CA PRO A 947 -5.84 20.57 -2.32
C PRO A 947 -5.51 21.62 -3.38
N ILE A 948 -4.21 21.92 -3.56
CA ILE A 948 -3.69 22.69 -4.69
C ILE A 948 -3.30 21.70 -5.80
N GLU A 949 -3.92 21.80 -6.97
CA GLU A 949 -3.63 20.94 -8.13
C GLU A 949 -3.01 21.72 -9.29
N LEU A 950 -1.89 21.22 -9.79
CA LEU A 950 -1.19 21.75 -10.96
C LEU A 950 -1.11 20.67 -12.05
N MET A 951 -1.19 21.10 -13.31
CA MET A 951 -1.06 20.22 -14.49
C MET A 951 -2.00 19.00 -14.47
N ALA A 952 -3.29 19.24 -14.18
CA ALA A 952 -4.33 18.21 -14.03
C ALA A 952 -4.00 17.19 -12.92
N GLY A 953 -3.54 17.68 -11.77
CA GLY A 953 -3.26 16.87 -10.58
C GLY A 953 -1.91 16.14 -10.60
N LYS A 954 -1.09 16.34 -11.63
CA LYS A 954 0.23 15.68 -11.72
C LYS A 954 1.22 16.16 -10.66
N VAL A 955 1.07 17.42 -10.23
CA VAL A 955 1.69 17.96 -9.01
C VAL A 955 0.55 18.44 -8.13
N ARG A 956 0.42 17.84 -6.95
CA ARG A 956 -0.66 18.13 -6.01
C ARG A 956 -0.09 18.35 -4.62
N ILE A 957 -0.55 19.40 -3.94
CA ILE A 957 -0.31 19.60 -2.50
C ILE A 957 -1.65 19.40 -1.82
N ASP A 958 -1.75 18.43 -0.91
CA ASP A 958 -3.00 18.19 -0.19
C ASP A 958 -3.22 19.18 0.97
N THR A 959 -4.27 18.95 1.76
CA THR A 959 -4.64 19.82 2.88
C THR A 959 -3.72 19.69 4.10
N ASN A 960 -2.91 18.63 4.17
CA ASN A 960 -1.89 18.43 5.19
C ASN A 960 -0.56 19.10 4.79
N GLY A 961 -0.43 19.53 3.54
CA GLY A 961 0.78 20.11 2.98
C GLY A 961 1.68 19.07 2.31
N ASP A 962 1.23 17.83 2.16
CA ASP A 962 1.99 16.76 1.52
C ASP A 962 1.96 16.95 0.00
N MET A 963 3.13 16.82 -0.62
CA MET A 963 3.30 16.99 -2.06
C MET A 963 3.35 15.64 -2.77
N ILE A 964 2.46 15.45 -3.74
CA ILE A 964 2.43 14.30 -4.64
C ILE A 964 2.88 14.74 -6.03
N ILE A 965 3.91 14.07 -6.55
CA ILE A 965 4.39 14.24 -7.92
C ILE A 965 4.28 12.89 -8.62
N THR A 966 3.40 12.80 -9.61
CA THR A 966 3.18 11.56 -10.38
C THR A 966 4.25 11.30 -11.45
N GLY A 967 5.05 12.32 -11.79
CA GLY A 967 6.20 12.22 -12.67
C GLY A 967 7.53 12.20 -11.92
N ASN A 968 8.61 12.57 -12.61
CA ASN A 968 9.95 12.64 -12.01
C ASN A 968 10.19 13.99 -11.32
N LEU A 969 10.83 13.96 -10.14
CA LEU A 969 11.35 15.14 -9.46
C LEU A 969 12.83 15.34 -9.81
N TYR A 970 13.15 16.36 -10.61
CA TYR A 970 14.52 16.77 -10.92
C TYR A 970 14.91 17.98 -10.07
N VAL A 971 15.92 17.81 -9.21
CA VAL A 971 16.42 18.88 -8.33
C VAL A 971 17.87 19.17 -8.71
N ALA A 972 18.13 20.36 -9.25
CA ALA A 972 19.49 20.79 -9.57
C ALA A 972 20.35 21.08 -8.31
N GLY A 973 19.70 21.32 -7.17
CA GLY A 973 20.32 21.53 -5.87
C GLY A 973 20.32 20.29 -4.98
N LYS A 974 20.43 20.50 -3.66
CA LYS A 974 20.35 19.43 -2.66
C LYS A 974 18.90 19.15 -2.28
N ILE A 975 18.62 17.90 -1.91
CA ILE A 975 17.40 17.52 -1.19
C ILE A 975 17.79 17.33 0.28
N GLU A 976 17.29 18.20 1.17
CA GLU A 976 17.49 18.11 2.62
C GLU A 976 16.21 17.58 3.27
N THR A 977 16.27 16.37 3.84
CA THR A 977 15.14 15.72 4.50
C THR A 977 15.61 14.90 5.69
N LYS A 978 14.72 14.67 6.66
CA LYS A 978 14.98 13.81 7.83
C LYS A 978 15.06 12.33 7.44
N GLU A 979 14.25 11.91 6.46
CA GLU A 979 14.16 10.52 6.01
C GLU A 979 13.89 10.46 4.50
N VAL A 980 14.47 9.45 3.82
CA VAL A 980 14.15 9.08 2.43
C VAL A 980 13.68 7.64 2.41
N LYS A 981 12.38 7.43 2.13
CA LYS A 981 11.82 6.10 1.87
C LYS A 981 11.65 5.94 0.35
N THR A 982 12.29 4.92 -0.21
CA THR A 982 12.20 4.56 -1.63
C THR A 982 12.33 3.05 -1.76
N GLU A 983 11.66 2.46 -2.75
CA GLU A 983 11.85 1.05 -3.12
C GLU A 983 13.30 0.78 -3.54
N LYS A 984 13.95 1.77 -4.16
CA LYS A 984 15.33 1.68 -4.62
C LYS A 984 16.03 3.03 -4.61
N LEU A 985 17.14 3.12 -3.88
CA LEU A 985 18.07 4.24 -3.95
C LEU A 985 19.20 3.90 -4.93
N ILE A 986 19.25 4.57 -6.07
CA ILE A 986 20.36 4.47 -7.01
C ILE A 986 21.33 5.62 -6.73
N ILE A 987 22.53 5.28 -6.26
CA ILE A 987 23.64 6.23 -6.12
C ILE A 987 24.56 5.97 -7.31
N ALA A 988 24.44 6.79 -8.36
CA ALA A 988 25.32 6.76 -9.53
C ALA A 988 26.24 7.97 -9.52
N SER A 989 27.48 7.83 -10.01
CA SER A 989 28.32 8.98 -10.34
C SER A 989 27.71 9.74 -11.52
N ASP A 990 27.98 11.05 -11.60
CA ASP A 990 27.58 11.87 -12.76
C ASP A 990 27.96 11.19 -14.08
N GLU A 991 27.07 11.27 -15.08
CA GLU A 991 27.20 10.63 -16.42
C GLU A 991 28.46 11.02 -17.20
N THR A 992 29.28 11.93 -16.67
CA THR A 992 30.60 12.29 -17.21
C THR A 992 31.72 11.41 -16.65
N GLU A 993 31.57 10.08 -16.65
CA GLU A 993 32.73 9.19 -16.55
C GLU A 993 33.43 9.15 -17.92
N SER A 994 34.23 10.19 -18.16
CA SER A 994 35.27 10.16 -19.17
C SER A 994 36.33 9.12 -18.77
N GLU A 995 36.47 8.13 -19.63
CA GLU A 995 37.62 7.24 -19.77
C GLU A 995 37.85 6.23 -18.65
N ILE A 996 37.71 4.95 -19.03
CA ILE A 996 38.47 3.77 -18.57
C ILE A 996 39.49 4.15 -17.50
N PRO A 997 39.35 3.71 -16.23
CA PRO A 997 40.32 3.99 -15.18
C PRO A 997 41.70 3.70 -15.75
N GLN A 998 42.57 4.72 -15.78
CA GLN A 998 43.93 4.55 -16.26
C GLN A 998 44.60 3.57 -15.29
N LEU A 999 44.57 2.28 -15.61
CA LEU A 999 45.15 1.19 -14.83
C LEU A 999 46.66 1.37 -14.83
N THR A 1000 47.12 2.26 -13.97
CA THR A 1000 48.49 2.22 -13.47
C THR A 1000 48.50 1.07 -12.48
N VAL A 1001 49.39 0.09 -12.65
CA VAL A 1001 49.41 -1.12 -11.82
C VAL A 1001 49.39 -0.72 -10.33
N GLY A 1002 48.27 -1.00 -9.65
CA GLY A 1002 48.07 -0.67 -8.23
C GLY A 1002 47.27 0.59 -7.90
N GLU A 1003 46.77 1.37 -8.88
CA GLU A 1003 45.94 2.57 -8.62
C GLU A 1003 44.67 2.67 -9.51
N ILE A 1004 43.57 3.19 -8.94
CA ILE A 1004 42.31 3.55 -9.60
C ILE A 1004 41.99 5.02 -9.24
N GLU A 1005 41.64 5.87 -10.21
CA GLU A 1005 41.15 7.23 -9.96
C GLU A 1005 39.66 7.32 -10.31
N THR A 1006 38.82 7.75 -9.37
CA THR A 1006 37.35 7.84 -9.55
C THR A 1006 36.73 8.86 -8.59
N ASN A 1007 35.64 9.51 -8.97
CA ASN A 1007 34.82 10.35 -8.09
C ASN A 1007 33.56 9.64 -7.55
N ALA A 1008 33.31 8.39 -7.94
CA ALA A 1008 32.14 7.64 -7.49
C ALA A 1008 32.21 7.37 -5.98
N THR A 1009 31.11 7.43 -5.24
CA THR A 1009 31.12 7.09 -3.81
C THR A 1009 30.99 5.59 -3.56
N ALA A 1010 30.67 4.77 -4.57
CA ALA A 1010 30.70 3.31 -4.48
C ALA A 1010 31.23 2.70 -5.78
N GLY A 1011 31.83 1.52 -5.71
CA GLY A 1011 32.38 0.85 -6.89
C GLY A 1011 32.90 -0.56 -6.66
N LYS A 1012 33.51 -1.13 -7.70
CA LYS A 1012 34.17 -2.43 -7.68
C LYS A 1012 35.64 -2.29 -8.04
N ALA A 1013 36.49 -3.13 -7.46
CA ALA A 1013 37.91 -3.19 -7.80
C ALA A 1013 38.45 -4.61 -7.67
N THR A 1014 39.55 -4.88 -8.35
CA THR A 1014 40.24 -6.17 -8.34
C THR A 1014 41.68 -5.97 -7.91
N ILE A 1015 42.15 -6.73 -6.93
CA ILE A 1015 43.56 -6.89 -6.58
C ILE A 1015 44.09 -8.06 -7.42
N PRO A 1016 44.98 -7.83 -8.41
CA PRO A 1016 45.52 -8.92 -9.22
C PRO A 1016 46.33 -9.92 -8.41
N ALA A 1017 46.39 -11.18 -8.86
CA ALA A 1017 47.24 -12.21 -8.29
C ALA A 1017 48.69 -11.73 -8.15
N GLU A 1018 49.35 -12.15 -7.07
CA GLU A 1018 50.73 -11.76 -6.72
C GLU A 1018 50.92 -10.26 -6.39
N THR A 1019 49.83 -9.49 -6.28
CA THR A 1019 49.85 -8.14 -5.70
C THR A 1019 49.21 -8.16 -4.31
N SER A 1020 49.65 -7.27 -3.41
CA SER A 1020 49.14 -7.22 -2.04
C SER A 1020 48.13 -6.10 -1.79
N GLU A 1021 48.01 -5.12 -2.70
CA GLU A 1021 47.18 -3.93 -2.48
C GLU A 1021 46.81 -3.21 -3.76
N ILE A 1022 45.77 -2.38 -3.66
CA ILE A 1022 45.34 -1.42 -4.67
C ILE A 1022 44.93 -0.11 -3.98
N THR A 1023 45.26 1.03 -4.58
CA THR A 1023 44.90 2.36 -4.09
C THR A 1023 43.79 2.95 -4.94
N ILE A 1024 42.74 3.48 -4.31
CA ILE A 1024 41.63 4.16 -4.95
C ILE A 1024 41.72 5.64 -4.57
N LYS A 1025 42.02 6.50 -5.54
CA LYS A 1025 42.03 7.95 -5.41
C LYS A 1025 40.64 8.49 -5.71
N ASN A 1026 40.10 9.25 -4.78
CA ASN A 1026 38.76 9.81 -4.87
C ASN A 1026 38.68 11.16 -4.14
N PRO A 1027 38.32 12.26 -4.82
CA PRO A 1027 38.25 13.60 -4.24
C PRO A 1027 37.22 13.73 -3.11
N ASN A 1028 36.26 12.80 -3.01
CA ASN A 1028 35.23 12.81 -1.98
C ASN A 1028 35.68 12.18 -0.65
N ILE A 1029 36.94 11.75 -0.53
CA ILE A 1029 37.49 11.15 0.69
C ILE A 1029 38.12 12.25 1.55
N GLY A 1030 37.49 12.55 2.70
CA GLY A 1030 38.02 13.44 3.74
C GLY A 1030 38.30 12.72 5.06
N ASP A 1031 38.71 13.49 6.09
CA ASP A 1031 39.07 12.96 7.42
C ASP A 1031 37.92 12.17 8.06
N TYR A 1032 36.69 12.67 7.91
CA TYR A 1032 35.48 12.10 8.50
C TYR A 1032 34.78 11.04 7.63
N THR A 1033 35.34 10.67 6.47
CA THR A 1033 34.69 9.66 5.63
C THR A 1033 34.88 8.23 6.17
N LEU A 1034 33.84 7.41 6.09
CA LEU A 1034 33.90 5.97 6.35
C LEU A 1034 34.11 5.23 5.03
N VAL A 1035 34.95 4.20 5.05
CA VAL A 1035 35.22 3.34 3.88
C VAL A 1035 34.85 1.91 4.25
N TYR A 1036 33.87 1.37 3.54
CA TYR A 1036 33.43 -0.02 3.66
C TYR A 1036 33.93 -0.81 2.47
N ILE A 1037 34.40 -2.03 2.71
CA ILE A 1037 34.86 -2.95 1.68
C ILE A 1037 34.21 -4.33 1.87
N THR A 1038 33.93 -5.03 0.78
CA THR A 1038 33.34 -6.37 0.84
C THR A 1038 33.93 -7.24 -0.26
N PRO A 1039 34.68 -8.33 0.06
CA PRO A 1039 35.19 -9.24 -0.96
C PRO A 1039 34.03 -9.95 -1.67
N THR A 1040 34.09 -10.00 -3.00
CA THR A 1040 33.13 -10.71 -3.86
C THR A 1040 33.72 -11.98 -4.48
N SER A 1041 35.02 -12.20 -4.34
CA SER A 1041 35.69 -13.46 -4.65
C SER A 1041 36.43 -14.02 -3.44
N SER A 1042 36.94 -15.26 -3.54
CA SER A 1042 37.65 -15.93 -2.45
C SER A 1042 38.91 -15.17 -2.05
N THR A 1043 39.13 -14.96 -0.75
CA THR A 1043 40.37 -14.37 -0.22
C THR A 1043 41.37 -15.42 0.30
N GLN A 1044 41.07 -16.72 0.12
CA GLN A 1044 41.87 -17.84 0.65
C GLN A 1044 42.18 -17.71 2.15
N ASN A 1045 41.18 -17.32 2.96
CA ASN A 1045 41.32 -17.06 4.40
C ASN A 1045 42.27 -15.91 4.79
N ASN A 1046 42.67 -15.06 3.84
CA ASN A 1046 43.37 -13.81 4.15
C ASN A 1046 42.35 -12.69 4.41
N VAL A 1047 42.63 -11.86 5.39
CA VAL A 1047 41.77 -10.72 5.74
C VAL A 1047 42.04 -9.59 4.77
N LEU A 1048 41.01 -9.17 4.04
CA LEU A 1048 41.00 -7.95 3.23
C LEU A 1048 40.67 -6.77 4.15
N TYR A 1049 41.49 -5.71 4.16
CA TYR A 1049 41.27 -4.53 5.00
C TYR A 1049 41.76 -3.24 4.32
N VAL A 1050 41.28 -2.10 4.82
CA VAL A 1050 41.79 -0.78 4.42
C VAL A 1050 43.14 -0.56 5.10
N LYS A 1051 44.22 -0.56 4.31
CA LYS A 1051 45.60 -0.41 4.79
C LYS A 1051 45.95 1.04 5.14
N SER A 1052 45.43 1.99 4.36
CA SER A 1052 45.62 3.42 4.60
C SER A 1052 44.46 4.24 4.04
N LYS A 1053 44.21 5.41 4.64
CA LYS A 1053 43.23 6.41 4.18
C LYS A 1053 43.82 7.79 4.44
N ALA A 1054 43.73 8.69 3.46
CA ALA A 1054 44.02 10.10 3.63
C ALA A 1054 43.12 10.93 2.72
N ASN A 1055 43.19 12.26 2.85
CA ASN A 1055 42.38 13.15 2.02
C ASN A 1055 42.66 12.89 0.52
N GLY A 1056 41.63 12.51 -0.23
CA GLY A 1056 41.73 12.18 -1.64
C GLY A 1056 42.03 10.72 -1.99
N TYR A 1057 42.29 9.79 -1.05
CA TYR A 1057 42.51 8.37 -1.37
C TYR A 1057 42.36 7.36 -0.21
N PHE A 1058 42.22 6.09 -0.57
CA PHE A 1058 42.36 4.95 0.34
C PHE A 1058 43.03 3.76 -0.34
N THR A 1059 43.70 2.90 0.44
CA THR A 1059 44.37 1.69 -0.05
C THR A 1059 43.74 0.47 0.59
N VAL A 1060 43.39 -0.53 -0.22
CA VAL A 1060 42.81 -1.80 0.21
C VAL A 1060 43.77 -2.92 -0.10
N GLY A 1061 43.93 -3.89 0.81
CA GLY A 1061 44.80 -5.02 0.52
C GLY A 1061 44.91 -6.06 1.63
N PHE A 1062 45.93 -6.88 1.47
CA PHE A 1062 46.33 -7.95 2.36
C PHE A 1062 47.68 -7.65 3.01
N THR A 1063 48.00 -8.41 4.06
CA THR A 1063 49.32 -8.37 4.70
C THR A 1063 50.42 -8.97 3.82
N GLN A 1064 50.09 -9.93 2.95
CA GLN A 1064 50.99 -10.57 1.99
C GLN A 1064 50.27 -10.77 0.64
N PRO A 1065 50.99 -10.78 -0.50
CA PRO A 1065 50.41 -11.13 -1.80
C PRO A 1065 49.81 -12.54 -1.79
N ILE A 1066 48.77 -12.75 -2.60
CA ILE A 1066 48.07 -14.04 -2.74
C ILE A 1066 47.95 -14.44 -4.22
N PRO A 1067 47.92 -15.75 -4.55
CA PRO A 1067 48.13 -16.23 -5.91
C PRO A 1067 46.86 -16.23 -6.80
N ILE A 1068 45.85 -15.45 -6.43
CA ILE A 1068 44.58 -15.32 -7.17
C ILE A 1068 44.13 -13.87 -7.22
N ASP A 1069 43.35 -13.54 -8.25
CA ASP A 1069 42.68 -12.25 -8.33
C ASP A 1069 41.58 -12.15 -7.27
N VAL A 1070 41.59 -11.07 -6.49
CA VAL A 1070 40.53 -10.80 -5.52
C VAL A 1070 39.71 -9.60 -5.92
N GLU A 1071 38.42 -9.86 -6.16
CA GLU A 1071 37.43 -8.83 -6.42
C GLU A 1071 36.78 -8.38 -5.11
N PHE A 1072 36.52 -7.09 -5.00
CA PHE A 1072 35.80 -6.51 -3.87
C PHE A 1072 34.97 -5.30 -4.28
N ASN A 1073 33.86 -5.08 -3.57
CA ASN A 1073 33.08 -3.86 -3.61
C ASN A 1073 33.61 -2.87 -2.57
N TRP A 1074 33.45 -1.58 -2.82
CA TRP A 1074 33.74 -0.52 -1.85
C TRP A 1074 32.65 0.55 -1.83
N TRP A 1075 32.46 1.18 -0.67
CA TRP A 1075 31.52 2.29 -0.45
C TRP A 1075 32.12 3.33 0.50
N VAL A 1076 32.05 4.59 0.10
CA VAL A 1076 32.48 5.77 0.85
C VAL A 1076 31.24 6.49 1.37
N ILE A 1077 31.20 6.73 2.67
CA ILE A 1077 30.12 7.47 3.34
C ILE A 1077 30.74 8.67 4.02
N ASP A 1078 30.27 9.88 3.70
CA ASP A 1078 30.64 11.07 4.47
C ASP A 1078 29.77 11.16 5.72
N VAL A 1079 30.40 11.26 6.89
CA VAL A 1079 29.70 11.54 8.15
C VAL A 1079 30.13 12.93 8.59
N SER A 1080 29.38 13.94 8.13
CA SER A 1080 29.53 15.32 8.60
C SER A 1080 29.34 15.37 10.12
N GLN A 1081 30.10 16.21 10.81
CA GLN A 1081 29.76 16.60 12.19
C GLN A 1081 28.56 17.54 12.21
#